data_AF-A0A5K1K2R6-F1
#
_entry.id   AF-A0A5K1K2R6-F1
#
_cell.length_a   1.000
_cell.length_b   1.000
_cell.length_c   1.000
_cell.angle_alpha   90.00
_cell.angle_beta   90.00
_cell.angle_gamma   90.00
#
_symmetry.space_group_name_H-M   'P 1'
#
loop_
_entity.id
_entity.type
_entity.pdbx_description
1 polymer ?
#
loop_
_entity_poly.entity_id
_entity_poly.type
_entity_poly.pdbx_seq_one_letter_code
_entity_poly.pdbx_strand_id
1 'polypeptide(L)'
;MLPPLAYGVCVSTLRRLAAVLSESQSDSSTKPLYLHFADEEGDPYAVALAGRLNAYVAGRDSDFIVLNAEGYQGYIPLDEMVWTLSTSLGGGLSWDTDGSVYSSNLSTAGDSHTPSLSGFGDDEDGFQTVKKKGKKRRQAQAAQTQTAGRGILPPDALNVMNPDSETPIGTEGQLSLSFTVYSPTTLATHLGIPVSVLPLLGALLGNDFTGAPLSDDSAPPPATTAEIRSKGRANLQRLFFERQLTLAQRITRVSSTLSGILATAFDGSGGGKRRGKRAIGSVMELIDAAVTALLIRPLDTFATGEKEAIVERIVEATLQYAVPRVDVEEGMEQGEEEVGGLRWVSGACPLHVQDACPLLTTLSGLVRERDAMMVLREEQGGDPEEADPDDPLELAREECLDAYRRGMLDPHLLDTMQTGTMWPRMFLEDPDKETVLKSVARPIRLWTYAILDAGIGLPRASAPEEANDDDEDGESDEDELVDVVEEDSDSEPIPNAFARLRGALKQLDSSDDEGDGEDAAQDSPSDPPTANGRGQQAPSLKQVTEYVRRGTRLAPEEINVASLEELLGESTLEPPTDPHTKARLPPQIWSYKLRRTLMLHALASNSTTVSSLPDDRLVGVLALRWVVVAHHAPTISGQPRRQGAIPRAMDTSRSEGDLSLFHSAIAR
;
A
#
# COMPACT_ATOMS: atom_id res chain seq x y z
N MET A 1 7.27 -9.13 0.24
CA MET A 1 6.18 -10.14 0.29
C MET A 1 6.34 -11.04 1.51
N LEU A 2 5.37 -11.01 2.42
CA LEU A 2 5.23 -12.04 3.45
C LEU A 2 4.94 -13.39 2.77
N PRO A 3 5.43 -14.53 3.28
CA PRO A 3 5.06 -15.84 2.76
C PRO A 3 3.53 -16.01 2.70
N PRO A 4 2.96 -16.77 1.73
CA PRO A 4 1.50 -16.86 1.46
C PRO A 4 0.58 -17.35 2.60
N LEU A 5 1.13 -17.64 3.78
CA LEU A 5 0.42 -18.04 4.99
C LEU A 5 0.80 -17.19 6.22
N ALA A 6 1.84 -16.37 6.11
CA ALA A 6 2.33 -15.57 7.22
C ALA A 6 1.33 -14.48 7.61
N TYR A 7 0.61 -13.89 6.66
CA TYR A 7 -0.40 -12.88 6.97
C TYR A 7 -1.55 -13.46 7.83
N GLY A 8 -2.25 -14.48 7.34
CA GLY A 8 -3.38 -15.07 8.07
C GLY A 8 -2.99 -15.66 9.43
N VAL A 9 -1.82 -16.31 9.51
CA VAL A 9 -1.28 -16.80 10.79
C VAL A 9 -0.94 -15.63 11.73
N CYS A 10 -0.33 -14.56 11.22
CA CYS A 10 -0.01 -13.37 12.01
C CYS A 10 -1.28 -12.72 12.57
N VAL A 11 -2.27 -12.44 11.73
CA VAL A 11 -3.55 -11.85 12.14
C VAL A 11 -4.25 -12.71 13.19
N SER A 12 -4.37 -14.03 12.94
CA SER A 12 -4.98 -14.96 13.90
C SER A 12 -4.23 -14.99 15.24
N THR A 13 -2.89 -14.99 15.20
CA THR A 13 -2.04 -14.98 16.40
C THR A 13 -2.23 -13.69 17.19
N LEU A 14 -2.18 -12.54 16.51
CA LEU A 14 -2.38 -11.22 17.12
C LEU A 14 -3.78 -11.09 17.74
N ARG A 15 -4.82 -11.56 17.05
CA ARG A 15 -6.20 -11.54 17.59
C ARG A 15 -6.34 -12.41 18.82
N ARG A 16 -5.75 -13.60 18.80
CA ARG A 16 -5.73 -14.48 19.97
C ARG A 16 -4.98 -13.84 21.13
N LEU A 17 -3.85 -13.19 20.86
CA LEU A 17 -3.10 -12.47 21.87
C LEU A 17 -3.90 -11.31 22.47
N ALA A 18 -4.58 -10.52 21.62
CA ALA A 18 -5.44 -9.43 22.06
C ALA A 18 -6.60 -9.93 22.94
N ALA A 19 -7.24 -11.04 22.58
CA ALA A 19 -8.29 -11.65 23.38
C ALA A 19 -7.77 -12.11 24.76
N VAL A 20 -6.64 -12.83 24.80
CA VAL A 20 -6.04 -13.30 26.05
C VAL A 20 -5.62 -12.15 26.97
N LEU A 21 -5.08 -11.06 26.41
CA LEU A 21 -4.70 -9.87 27.17
C LEU A 21 -5.91 -9.06 27.67
N SER A 22 -7.04 -9.15 26.97
CA SER A 22 -8.29 -8.51 27.40
C SER A 22 -8.99 -9.30 28.51
N GLU A 23 -8.87 -10.64 28.50
CA GLU A 23 -9.43 -11.51 29.55
C GLU A 23 -8.63 -11.43 30.87
N SER A 24 -7.32 -11.21 30.82
CA SER A 24 -6.45 -11.16 32.00
C SER A 24 -6.54 -9.86 32.80
N GLN A 25 -7.43 -8.95 32.42
CA GLN A 25 -7.51 -7.57 32.90
C GLN A 25 -8.12 -7.41 34.31
N SER A 26 -8.26 -8.48 35.09
CA SER A 26 -8.65 -8.36 36.50
C SER A 26 -7.63 -7.57 37.34
N ASP A 27 -6.38 -7.48 36.86
CA ASP A 27 -5.32 -6.67 37.45
C ASP A 27 -5.16 -5.34 36.69
N SER A 28 -5.39 -4.23 37.39
CA SER A 28 -5.52 -2.85 36.85
C SER A 28 -4.35 -2.28 36.03
N SER A 29 -3.25 -3.02 35.81
CA SER A 29 -2.02 -2.49 35.22
C SER A 29 -1.81 -2.84 33.74
N THR A 30 -2.48 -3.87 33.21
CA THR A 30 -2.28 -4.29 31.81
C THR A 30 -3.21 -3.52 30.87
N LYS A 31 -2.61 -2.68 30.02
CA LYS A 31 -3.35 -2.05 28.92
C LYS A 31 -3.72 -3.12 27.88
N PRO A 32 -4.92 -3.06 27.30
CA PRO A 32 -5.35 -3.99 26.27
C PRO A 32 -4.55 -3.77 24.97
N LEU A 33 -4.43 -4.84 24.17
CA LEU A 33 -3.79 -4.79 22.85
C LEU A 33 -4.85 -4.48 21.79
N TYR A 34 -4.69 -3.37 21.09
CA TYR A 34 -5.53 -2.98 19.96
C TYR A 34 -4.87 -3.35 18.64
N LEU A 35 -5.67 -3.85 17.71
CA LEU A 35 -5.23 -4.21 16.38
C LEU A 35 -5.90 -3.26 15.38
N HIS A 36 -5.08 -2.59 14.59
CA HIS A 36 -5.55 -1.72 13.52
C HIS A 36 -5.02 -2.23 12.19
N PHE A 37 -5.84 -2.11 11.16
CA PHE A 37 -5.51 -2.45 9.77
C PHE A 37 -5.51 -1.14 8.98
N ALA A 38 -4.39 -0.86 8.32
CA ALA A 38 -4.19 0.36 7.56
C ALA A 38 -4.96 0.31 6.25
N ASP A 39 -5.79 1.34 6.01
CA ASP A 39 -6.65 1.45 4.83
C ASP A 39 -5.86 1.43 3.51
N GLU A 40 -4.61 1.88 3.56
CA GLU A 40 -3.67 1.97 2.44
C GLU A 40 -2.25 1.57 2.91
N GLU A 41 -1.24 2.42 2.69
CA GLU A 41 0.14 2.20 3.12
C GLU A 41 0.26 2.19 4.65
N GLY A 42 0.98 1.20 5.19
CA GLY A 42 1.08 0.97 6.62
C GLY A 42 1.84 2.07 7.36
N ASP A 43 2.88 2.62 6.72
CA ASP A 43 3.81 3.54 7.38
C ASP A 43 3.19 4.91 7.67
N PRO A 44 2.56 5.62 6.70
CA PRO A 44 1.83 6.86 6.97
C PRO A 44 0.68 6.64 7.96
N TYR A 45 -0.06 5.53 7.83
CA TYR A 45 -1.16 5.19 8.74
C TYR A 45 -0.67 5.04 10.20
N ALA A 46 0.45 4.34 10.41
CA ALA A 46 1.03 4.16 11.74
C ALA A 46 1.48 5.49 12.36
N VAL A 47 2.09 6.39 11.58
CA VAL A 47 2.53 7.71 12.06
C VAL A 47 1.35 8.63 12.35
N ALA A 48 0.32 8.63 11.49
CA ALA A 48 -0.91 9.38 11.72
C ALA A 48 -1.59 8.93 13.03
N LEU A 49 -1.71 7.62 13.23
CA LEU A 49 -2.27 7.04 14.44
C LEU A 49 -1.44 7.38 15.68
N ALA A 50 -0.12 7.27 15.58
CA ALA A 50 0.78 7.65 16.67
C ALA A 50 0.70 9.14 17.00
N GLY A 51 0.50 10.00 15.99
CA GLY A 51 0.23 11.42 16.18
C GLY A 51 -0.98 11.67 17.08
N ARG A 52 -2.12 11.07 16.75
CA ARG A 52 -3.36 11.19 17.53
C ARG A 52 -3.22 10.63 18.95
N LEU A 53 -2.44 9.58 19.12
CA LEU A 53 -2.19 8.93 20.41
C LEU A 53 -1.08 9.60 21.24
N ASN A 54 -0.40 10.60 20.71
CA ASN A 54 0.85 11.13 21.26
C ASN A 54 1.87 10.01 21.57
N ALA A 55 2.05 9.08 20.63
CA ALA A 55 2.81 7.85 20.79
C ALA A 55 4.06 7.78 19.90
N TYR A 56 4.85 6.74 20.14
CA TYR A 56 6.01 6.36 19.33
C TYR A 56 5.62 5.28 18.32
N VAL A 57 6.32 5.22 17.19
CA VAL A 57 6.22 4.10 16.24
C VAL A 57 7.48 3.26 16.38
N ALA A 58 7.30 1.94 16.54
CA ALA A 58 8.41 0.99 16.54
C ALA A 58 8.34 0.12 15.29
N GLY A 59 9.44 0.03 14.55
CA GLY A 59 9.45 -0.63 13.25
C GLY A 59 10.86 -0.99 12.78
N ARG A 60 10.96 -1.51 11.55
CA ARG A 60 12.25 -1.69 10.87
C ARG A 60 12.46 -0.68 9.75
N ASP A 61 11.39 -0.02 9.31
CA ASP A 61 11.48 0.95 8.23
C ASP A 61 12.11 2.26 8.71
N SER A 62 13.06 2.80 7.96
CA SER A 62 13.65 4.10 8.29
C SER A 62 12.77 5.28 7.91
N ASP A 63 11.73 5.04 7.10
CA ASP A 63 10.84 6.09 6.58
C ASP A 63 10.05 6.79 7.69
N PHE A 64 9.82 6.10 8.82
CA PHE A 64 9.23 6.65 10.04
C PHE A 64 9.94 7.88 10.62
N ILE A 65 11.20 8.15 10.23
CA ILE A 65 11.95 9.34 10.68
C ILE A 65 11.60 10.57 9.83
N VAL A 66 11.27 10.39 8.55
CA VAL A 66 10.93 11.49 7.63
C VAL A 66 9.44 11.79 7.57
N LEU A 67 8.61 10.82 7.97
CA LEU A 67 7.18 11.01 8.21
C LEU A 67 6.96 11.95 9.41
N ASN A 68 5.97 12.83 9.29
CA ASN A 68 5.66 13.81 10.33
C ASN A 68 4.15 13.98 10.48
N ALA A 69 3.66 13.77 11.70
CA ALA A 69 2.29 14.07 12.12
C ALA A 69 2.33 14.84 13.44
N GLU A 70 1.33 15.68 13.69
CA GLU A 70 1.22 16.38 14.97
C GLU A 70 1.00 15.37 16.12
N GLY A 71 1.71 15.55 17.23
CA GLY A 71 1.70 14.64 18.37
C GLY A 71 2.64 13.43 18.25
N TYR A 72 3.17 13.13 17.06
CA TYR A 72 4.04 11.97 16.85
C TYR A 72 5.37 12.14 17.60
N GLN A 73 5.66 11.21 18.53
CA GLN A 73 6.80 11.34 19.45
C GLN A 73 8.13 10.88 18.85
N GLY A 74 8.10 10.12 17.76
CA GLY A 74 9.28 9.66 17.03
C GLY A 74 9.35 8.15 16.81
N TYR A 75 10.39 7.75 16.08
CA TYR A 75 10.63 6.40 15.63
C TYR A 75 11.58 5.64 16.56
N ILE A 76 11.29 4.37 16.81
CA ILE A 76 12.12 3.44 17.58
C ILE A 76 12.50 2.25 16.68
N PRO A 77 13.75 2.14 16.21
CA PRO A 77 14.19 0.99 15.43
C PRO A 77 14.19 -0.28 16.29
N LEU A 78 13.53 -1.33 15.79
CA LEU A 78 13.43 -2.60 16.51
C LEU A 78 14.79 -3.26 16.74
N ASP A 79 15.77 -3.05 15.87
CA ASP A 79 17.12 -3.63 15.97
C ASP A 79 18.04 -2.88 16.96
N GLU A 80 17.66 -1.68 17.38
CA GLU A 80 18.34 -0.88 18.41
C GLU A 80 17.79 -1.11 19.82
N MET A 81 16.70 -1.88 19.96
CA MET A 81 16.18 -2.27 21.26
C MET A 81 17.13 -3.24 21.97
N VAL A 82 17.51 -2.93 23.20
CA VAL A 82 18.45 -3.71 24.02
C VAL A 82 17.86 -4.03 25.38
N TRP A 83 17.77 -5.31 25.70
CA TRP A 83 17.42 -5.82 27.02
C TRP A 83 18.64 -5.88 27.93
N THR A 84 18.53 -5.38 29.15
CA THR A 84 19.54 -5.44 30.20
C THR A 84 18.95 -6.10 31.44
N LEU A 85 19.69 -7.05 32.02
CA LEU A 85 19.31 -7.71 33.26
C LEU A 85 20.09 -7.06 34.42
N SER A 86 19.38 -6.37 35.31
CA SER A 86 19.96 -5.80 36.52
C SER A 86 19.84 -6.81 37.65
N THR A 87 20.90 -7.57 37.91
CA THR A 87 20.97 -8.43 39.10
C THR A 87 21.37 -7.59 40.31
N SER A 88 20.43 -7.38 41.23
CA SER A 88 20.65 -6.78 42.54
C SER A 88 21.37 -7.76 43.47
N LEU A 89 22.56 -8.24 43.08
CA LEU A 89 23.42 -8.99 43.99
C LEU A 89 23.92 -8.03 45.07
N GLY A 90 23.22 -8.02 46.21
CA GLY A 90 23.54 -7.27 47.42
C GLY A 90 24.95 -7.60 47.92
N GLY A 91 25.95 -6.89 47.40
CA GLY A 91 27.35 -7.19 47.63
C GLY A 91 28.32 -6.15 47.08
N GLY A 92 28.04 -4.85 47.28
CA GLY A 92 29.07 -3.82 47.55
C GLY A 92 30.24 -3.59 46.57
N LEU A 93 30.20 -4.05 45.33
CA LEU A 93 31.22 -3.74 44.32
C LEU A 93 30.58 -3.03 43.13
N SER A 94 30.22 -1.75 43.32
CA SER A 94 29.93 -0.83 42.22
C SER A 94 31.19 -0.75 41.35
N TRP A 95 31.12 -1.31 40.16
CA TRP A 95 32.01 -0.97 39.07
C TRP A 95 31.28 0.08 38.26
N ASP A 96 31.64 1.35 38.46
CA ASP A 96 31.17 2.46 37.64
C ASP A 96 31.65 2.24 36.19
N THR A 97 30.82 1.57 35.39
CA THR A 97 30.95 1.53 33.94
C THR A 97 30.18 2.69 33.34
N ASP A 98 30.68 3.91 33.58
CA ASP A 98 30.26 5.13 32.89
C ASP A 98 30.98 5.23 31.52
N GLY A 99 30.85 4.17 30.73
CA GLY A 99 31.48 4.01 29.42
C GLY A 99 30.41 3.94 28.34
N SER A 100 29.86 5.08 27.95
CA SER A 100 28.99 5.23 26.78
C SER A 100 29.64 4.61 25.54
N VAL A 101 29.01 3.58 24.98
CA VAL A 101 29.52 2.78 23.85
C VAL A 101 29.32 3.49 22.50
N TYR A 102 28.80 4.73 22.49
CA TYR A 102 28.47 5.49 21.28
C TYR A 102 29.39 6.70 21.00
N SER A 103 30.66 6.66 21.42
CA SER A 103 31.66 7.62 20.87
C SER A 103 32.19 7.15 19.51
N SER A 104 31.62 7.77 18.49
CA SER A 104 32.00 7.85 17.08
C SER A 104 33.49 7.66 16.74
N ASN A 105 33.79 6.71 15.85
CA ASN A 105 35.01 6.67 15.05
C ASN A 105 34.94 7.77 13.97
N LEU A 106 35.39 8.98 14.28
CA LEU A 106 35.74 9.99 13.28
C LEU A 106 37.26 10.12 13.23
N SER A 107 37.90 9.37 12.31
CA SER A 107 39.33 9.50 12.05
C SER A 107 39.56 10.68 11.12
N THR A 108 39.94 11.82 11.69
CA THR A 108 40.55 12.95 10.98
C THR A 108 41.95 12.57 10.49
N ALA A 109 42.13 12.55 9.17
CA ALA A 109 43.44 12.50 8.54
C ALA A 109 44.03 13.92 8.51
N GLY A 110 45.24 14.09 9.04
CA GLY A 110 45.94 15.37 9.12
C GLY A 110 47.41 15.18 9.48
N ASP A 111 48.20 14.86 8.45
CA ASP A 111 49.52 15.39 8.09
C ASP A 111 50.47 16.00 9.16
N SER A 112 51.74 15.52 9.21
CA SER A 112 52.94 16.38 9.24
C SER A 112 54.26 15.58 9.17
N HIS A 113 55.12 16.06 8.27
CA HIS A 113 56.49 15.70 7.87
C HIS A 113 57.58 15.48 8.95
N THR A 114 58.60 14.64 8.68
CA THR A 114 59.97 15.02 8.22
C THR A 114 60.97 13.81 8.22
N PRO A 115 62.10 13.88 7.49
CA PRO A 115 62.79 12.71 6.91
C PRO A 115 64.13 12.35 7.56
N SER A 116 64.62 11.11 7.33
CA SER A 116 66.06 10.82 7.41
C SER A 116 66.50 9.70 6.47
N LEU A 117 67.54 9.99 5.70
CA LEU A 117 68.27 9.12 4.78
C LEU A 117 69.08 8.03 5.48
N SER A 118 69.20 6.88 4.79
CA SER A 118 70.33 5.90 4.68
C SER A 118 69.74 4.48 4.73
N GLY A 119 70.10 3.48 3.94
CA GLY A 119 71.15 3.26 2.95
C GLY A 119 70.91 1.87 2.32
N PHE A 120 71.71 1.56 1.29
CA PHE A 120 71.69 0.39 0.39
C PHE A 120 71.56 -1.01 1.04
N GLY A 121 70.93 -1.94 0.32
CA GLY A 121 71.12 -3.38 0.48
C GLY A 121 70.02 -4.22 -0.17
N ASP A 122 70.31 -4.78 -1.35
CA ASP A 122 69.55 -5.84 -2.03
C ASP A 122 69.40 -7.11 -1.17
N ASP A 123 68.25 -7.79 -1.38
CA ASP A 123 68.09 -9.23 -1.60
C ASP A 123 66.88 -9.86 -0.88
N GLU A 124 66.01 -10.41 -1.73
CA GLU A 124 65.32 -11.71 -1.67
C GLU A 124 64.30 -12.05 -0.56
N ASP A 125 63.11 -12.39 -1.06
CA ASP A 125 62.16 -13.42 -0.61
C ASP A 125 61.84 -13.56 0.87
N GLY A 126 60.67 -13.05 1.24
CA GLY A 126 60.00 -13.45 2.47
C GLY A 126 58.64 -12.78 2.65
N PHE A 127 57.58 -13.41 2.16
CA PHE A 127 56.21 -13.09 2.58
C PHE A 127 56.08 -13.24 4.11
N GLN A 128 56.23 -12.14 4.85
CA GLN A 128 55.87 -12.09 6.26
C GLN A 128 54.35 -11.98 6.40
N THR A 129 53.71 -13.10 6.71
CA THR A 129 52.34 -13.11 7.22
C THR A 129 52.32 -12.40 8.57
N VAL A 130 51.82 -11.16 8.60
CA VAL A 130 51.63 -10.39 9.84
C VAL A 130 50.56 -11.09 10.69
N LYS A 131 50.99 -11.98 11.58
CA LYS A 131 50.15 -12.55 12.63
C LYS A 131 49.76 -11.43 13.59
N LYS A 132 48.65 -10.75 13.33
CA LYS A 132 47.94 -9.91 14.32
C LYS A 132 47.36 -10.81 15.42
N LYS A 133 48.22 -11.35 16.29
CA LYS A 133 47.80 -11.94 17.57
C LYS A 133 47.52 -10.81 18.55
N GLY A 134 46.31 -10.79 19.13
CA GLY A 134 46.17 -10.23 20.48
C GLY A 134 45.02 -9.27 20.79
N LYS A 135 44.03 -9.00 19.92
CA LYS A 135 42.86 -8.18 20.32
C LYS A 135 41.48 -8.83 20.20
N LYS A 136 41.30 -9.94 19.46
CA LYS A 136 39.98 -10.60 19.34
C LYS A 136 39.49 -11.35 20.59
N ARG A 137 40.38 -11.76 21.50
CA ARG A 137 39.97 -12.58 22.68
C ARG A 137 39.33 -11.77 23.81
N ARG A 138 39.67 -10.48 23.95
CA ARG A 138 39.10 -9.61 25.00
C ARG A 138 37.71 -9.07 24.62
N GLN A 139 37.46 -8.89 23.32
CA GLN A 139 36.13 -8.51 22.80
C GLN A 139 35.13 -9.69 22.85
N ALA A 140 35.59 -10.92 22.67
CA ALA A 140 34.76 -12.12 22.81
C ALA A 140 34.33 -12.41 24.27
N GLN A 141 35.16 -12.07 25.27
CA GLN A 141 34.80 -12.22 26.69
C GLN A 141 33.90 -11.09 27.22
N ALA A 142 34.04 -9.87 26.72
CA ALA A 142 33.12 -8.77 27.03
C ALA A 142 31.73 -8.98 26.38
N ALA A 143 31.68 -9.56 25.17
CA ALA A 143 30.43 -9.94 24.52
C ALA A 143 29.71 -11.13 25.20
N GLN A 144 30.42 -11.92 26.02
CA GLN A 144 29.85 -13.06 26.75
C GLN A 144 29.25 -12.70 28.12
N THR A 145 29.61 -11.54 28.69
CA THR A 145 29.10 -11.09 30.01
C THR A 145 27.91 -10.15 29.91
N GLN A 146 27.53 -9.73 28.69
CA GLN A 146 26.27 -9.06 28.41
C GLN A 146 25.45 -9.97 27.51
N THR A 147 24.71 -10.92 28.08
CA THR A 147 23.58 -11.58 27.41
C THR A 147 22.43 -10.57 27.25
N ALA A 148 22.73 -9.42 26.64
CA ALA A 148 21.75 -8.44 26.28
C ALA A 148 21.00 -8.97 25.06
N GLY A 149 19.74 -9.37 25.28
CA GLY A 149 18.84 -9.67 24.17
C GLY A 149 18.67 -8.42 23.32
N ARG A 150 18.67 -8.55 22.00
CA ARG A 150 18.30 -7.46 21.09
C ARG A 150 16.92 -7.68 20.53
N GLY A 151 16.18 -6.60 20.30
CA GLY A 151 14.84 -6.64 19.74
C GLY A 151 13.73 -6.62 20.77
N ILE A 152 12.50 -6.74 20.29
CA ILE A 152 11.28 -6.69 21.10
C ILE A 152 11.11 -7.89 22.02
N LEU A 153 11.69 -9.04 21.65
CA LEU A 153 11.55 -10.27 22.41
C LEU A 153 12.56 -10.28 23.57
N PRO A 154 12.11 -10.48 24.82
CA PRO A 154 13.02 -10.61 25.94
C PRO A 154 13.89 -11.86 25.77
N PRO A 155 15.16 -11.85 26.21
CA PRO A 155 16.03 -13.01 26.09
C PRO A 155 15.49 -14.20 26.90
N ASP A 156 15.58 -15.41 26.33
CA ASP A 156 15.17 -16.68 26.96
C ASP A 156 15.87 -17.01 28.30
N ALA A 157 16.85 -16.19 28.70
CA ALA A 157 17.61 -16.33 29.94
C ALA A 157 16.72 -16.31 31.21
N LEU A 158 15.48 -15.85 31.12
CA LEU A 158 14.48 -16.00 32.20
C LEU A 158 14.06 -17.46 32.45
N ASN A 159 14.10 -18.32 31.42
CA ASN A 159 13.74 -19.75 31.53
C ASN A 159 14.91 -20.64 32.01
N VAL A 160 16.13 -20.09 32.10
CA VAL A 160 17.30 -20.83 32.61
C VAL A 160 17.41 -20.73 34.15
N MET A 161 16.50 -19.99 34.80
CA MET A 161 16.29 -20.14 36.25
C MET A 161 15.66 -21.51 36.51
N ASN A 162 16.56 -22.42 36.85
CA ASN A 162 16.38 -23.86 37.03
C ASN A 162 15.07 -24.22 37.78
N PRO A 163 14.06 -24.84 37.14
CA PRO A 163 12.84 -25.26 37.83
C PRO A 163 13.09 -26.32 38.92
N ASP A 164 14.25 -27.00 38.88
CA ASP A 164 14.63 -28.07 39.79
C ASP A 164 15.45 -27.60 41.02
N SER A 165 15.81 -26.31 41.12
CA SER A 165 16.45 -25.82 42.35
C SER A 165 15.39 -25.43 43.38
N GLU A 166 15.06 -26.35 44.29
CA GLU A 166 14.16 -26.14 45.44
C GLU A 166 14.62 -25.06 46.45
N THR A 167 15.68 -24.32 46.14
CA THR A 167 16.14 -23.18 46.94
C THR A 167 15.63 -21.88 46.32
N PRO A 168 14.60 -21.22 46.91
CA PRO A 168 14.14 -19.91 46.48
C PRO A 168 15.15 -18.85 46.91
N ILE A 169 16.31 -18.79 46.25
CA ILE A 169 17.21 -17.65 46.37
C ILE A 169 16.72 -16.64 45.32
N GLY A 170 15.74 -15.83 45.75
CA GLY A 170 15.09 -14.79 44.97
C GLY A 170 16.02 -13.63 44.64
N THR A 171 16.96 -13.84 43.72
CA THR A 171 17.50 -12.72 42.96
C THR A 171 16.48 -12.40 41.87
N GLU A 172 15.51 -11.56 42.22
CA GLU A 172 14.63 -10.88 41.26
C GLU A 172 15.50 -9.99 40.36
N GLY A 173 16.03 -10.58 39.29
CA GLY A 173 16.73 -9.82 38.27
C GLY A 173 15.72 -8.91 37.58
N GLN A 174 15.84 -7.59 37.76
CA GLN A 174 14.98 -6.65 37.07
C GLN A 174 15.40 -6.60 35.60
N LEU A 175 14.52 -7.06 34.72
CA LEU A 175 14.72 -6.97 33.28
C LEU A 175 14.27 -5.58 32.80
N SER A 176 15.16 -4.84 32.14
CA SER A 176 14.88 -3.53 31.56
C SER A 176 15.11 -3.53 30.06
N LEU A 177 14.22 -2.88 29.30
CA LEU A 177 14.40 -2.61 27.87
C LEU A 177 14.85 -1.16 27.68
N SER A 178 15.91 -0.95 26.92
CA SER A 178 16.43 0.36 26.53
C SER A 178 16.41 0.49 25.02
N PHE A 179 16.10 1.69 24.52
CA PHE A 179 16.03 1.98 23.09
C PHE A 179 16.30 3.45 22.79
N THR A 180 16.70 3.75 21.55
CA THR A 180 16.88 5.11 21.04
C THR A 180 15.60 5.59 20.36
N VAL A 181 15.27 6.87 20.53
CA VAL A 181 14.16 7.51 19.81
C VAL A 181 14.72 8.52 18.81
N TYR A 182 14.29 8.41 17.56
CA TYR A 182 14.60 9.37 16.49
C TYR A 182 13.36 10.22 16.20
N SER A 183 13.38 11.50 16.59
CA SER A 183 12.25 12.40 16.31
C SER A 183 12.47 13.19 15.02
N PRO A 184 11.41 13.39 14.19
CA PRO A 184 11.48 14.21 12.98
C PRO A 184 12.02 15.63 13.26
N THR A 185 11.61 16.23 14.37
CA THR A 185 12.07 17.56 14.81
C THR A 185 13.58 17.62 15.04
N THR A 186 14.17 16.60 15.67
CA THR A 186 15.62 16.55 15.91
C THR A 186 16.37 16.39 14.59
N LEU A 187 15.88 15.53 13.69
CA LEU A 187 16.46 15.35 12.36
C LEU A 187 16.41 16.65 11.55
N ALA A 188 15.25 17.30 11.47
CA ALA A 188 15.06 18.55 10.73
C ALA A 188 16.00 19.66 11.24
N THR A 189 16.12 19.79 12.56
CA THR A 189 17.05 20.74 13.21
C THR A 189 18.50 20.43 12.85
N HIS A 190 18.90 19.16 12.91
CA HIS A 190 20.25 18.73 12.53
C HIS A 190 20.56 19.01 11.05
N LEU A 191 19.56 18.88 10.18
CA LEU A 191 19.67 19.13 8.74
C LEU A 191 19.52 20.61 8.35
N GLY A 192 19.10 21.47 9.28
CA GLY A 192 18.90 22.90 9.03
C GLY A 192 17.71 23.20 8.11
N ILE A 193 16.66 22.37 8.16
CA ILE A 193 15.43 22.53 7.35
C ILE A 193 14.18 22.46 8.25
N PRO A 194 13.03 23.03 7.85
CA PRO A 194 11.77 22.84 8.56
C PRO A 194 11.29 21.39 8.53
N VAL A 195 10.62 20.94 9.60
CA VAL A 195 10.08 19.57 9.71
C VAL A 195 9.10 19.25 8.57
N SER A 196 8.33 20.25 8.13
CA SER A 196 7.38 20.12 7.01
C SER A 196 8.04 19.79 5.65
N VAL A 197 9.37 19.91 5.55
CA VAL A 197 10.14 19.65 4.32
C VAL A 197 10.78 18.26 4.34
N LEU A 198 10.69 17.51 5.45
CA LEU A 198 11.22 16.14 5.54
C LEU A 198 10.62 15.16 4.52
N PRO A 199 9.30 15.18 4.22
CA PRO A 199 8.73 14.37 3.14
C PRO A 199 9.42 14.62 1.78
N LEU A 200 9.66 15.89 1.44
CA LEU A 200 10.35 16.28 0.20
C LEU A 200 11.82 15.84 0.21
N LEU A 201 12.51 15.94 1.35
CA LEU A 201 13.85 15.40 1.52
C LEU A 201 13.86 13.89 1.22
N GLY A 202 12.91 13.13 1.77
CA GLY A 202 12.75 11.69 1.52
C GLY A 202 12.56 11.39 0.04
N ALA A 203 11.63 12.08 -0.62
CA ALA A 203 11.38 11.93 -2.06
C ALA A 203 12.64 12.24 -2.90
N LEU A 204 13.36 13.32 -2.63
CA LEU A 204 14.57 13.72 -3.39
C LEU A 204 15.76 12.78 -3.18
N LEU A 205 15.89 12.17 -2.00
CA LEU A 205 16.92 11.15 -1.73
C LEU A 205 16.62 9.83 -2.45
N GLY A 206 15.35 9.63 -2.75
CA GLY A 206 14.79 8.51 -3.47
C GLY A 206 14.30 7.44 -2.52
N ASN A 207 12.99 7.40 -2.35
CA ASN A 207 12.22 6.39 -1.63
C ASN A 207 11.68 5.31 -2.59
N ASP A 208 10.90 4.37 -2.03
CA ASP A 208 10.21 3.32 -2.78
C ASP A 208 9.29 3.88 -3.89
N PHE A 209 8.72 5.08 -3.68
CA PHE A 209 7.83 5.76 -4.64
C PHE A 209 8.56 6.43 -5.81
N THR A 210 9.82 6.85 -5.65
CA THR A 210 10.62 7.43 -6.74
C THR A 210 11.27 6.40 -7.66
N GLY A 211 11.37 5.14 -7.22
CA GLY A 211 12.07 4.07 -7.93
C GLY A 211 11.16 3.18 -8.78
N ALA A 212 9.87 3.10 -8.43
CA ALA A 212 8.94 2.17 -9.05
C ALA A 212 8.35 2.73 -10.37
N PRO A 213 8.31 1.96 -11.46
CA PRO A 213 7.44 2.28 -12.59
C PRO A 213 5.98 2.20 -12.11
N LEU A 214 5.20 3.26 -12.30
CA LEU A 214 3.75 3.12 -12.26
C LEU A 214 3.34 2.15 -13.39
N SER A 215 2.86 0.97 -12.97
CA SER A 215 1.81 0.18 -13.61
C SER A 215 1.97 -0.42 -15.02
N ASP A 216 3.15 -0.49 -15.64
CA ASP A 216 3.31 -1.35 -16.84
C ASP A 216 4.42 -2.40 -16.70
N ASP A 217 4.22 -3.30 -15.73
CA ASP A 217 5.02 -4.52 -15.49
C ASP A 217 4.72 -5.63 -16.52
N SER A 218 3.79 -5.39 -17.47
CA SER A 218 3.47 -6.30 -18.56
C SER A 218 4.31 -6.05 -19.82
N ALA A 219 4.88 -4.86 -19.96
CA ALA A 219 5.76 -4.56 -21.09
C ALA A 219 7.09 -5.33 -20.97
N PRO A 220 7.54 -6.01 -22.05
CA PRO A 220 8.83 -6.70 -22.05
C PRO A 220 9.97 -5.75 -21.64
N PRO A 221 11.03 -6.28 -20.99
CA PRO A 221 12.19 -5.48 -20.64
C PRO A 221 12.72 -4.79 -21.91
N PRO A 222 13.00 -3.47 -21.84
CA PRO A 222 13.38 -2.69 -23.02
C PRO A 222 14.66 -3.31 -23.61
N ALA A 223 14.59 -3.68 -24.90
CA ALA A 223 15.64 -4.40 -25.58
C ALA A 223 16.79 -3.46 -25.99
N THR A 224 16.55 -2.15 -25.98
CA THR A 224 17.51 -1.15 -26.44
C THR A 224 17.74 -0.02 -25.43
N THR A 225 18.93 0.57 -25.47
CA THR A 225 19.30 1.76 -24.68
C THR A 225 18.51 3.02 -25.06
N ALA A 226 17.87 3.03 -26.24
CA ALA A 226 16.95 4.08 -26.66
C ALA A 226 15.58 3.93 -25.99
N GLU A 227 15.04 2.71 -25.86
CA GLU A 227 13.79 2.44 -25.12
C GLU A 227 13.92 2.68 -23.61
N ILE A 228 15.11 2.43 -23.03
CA ILE A 228 15.41 2.78 -21.65
C ILE A 228 15.35 4.31 -21.43
N ARG A 229 15.72 5.09 -22.46
CA ARG A 229 15.61 6.56 -22.43
C ARG A 229 14.19 7.05 -22.71
N SER A 230 13.48 6.46 -23.67
CA SER A 230 12.13 6.92 -24.04
C SER A 230 11.03 6.49 -23.07
N LYS A 231 11.20 5.39 -22.30
CA LYS A 231 10.20 4.94 -21.31
C LYS A 231 10.37 5.52 -19.90
N GLY A 232 11.21 6.53 -19.67
CA GLY A 232 11.31 7.23 -18.37
C GLY A 232 11.72 6.36 -17.16
N ARG A 233 12.29 5.16 -17.40
CA ARG A 233 12.62 4.14 -16.38
C ARG A 233 13.95 4.38 -15.67
N ALA A 234 14.52 5.58 -15.76
CA ALA A 234 15.79 5.90 -15.12
C ALA A 234 15.56 6.18 -13.64
N ASN A 235 16.25 5.45 -12.76
CA ASN A 235 16.29 5.72 -11.33
C ASN A 235 16.66 7.20 -11.11
N LEU A 236 15.70 8.00 -10.60
CA LEU A 236 15.81 9.45 -10.40
C LEU A 236 17.08 9.83 -9.61
N GLN A 237 17.54 8.97 -8.71
CA GLN A 237 18.77 9.19 -7.94
C GLN A 237 20.00 9.40 -8.83
N ARG A 238 20.04 8.83 -10.04
CA ARG A 238 21.15 9.02 -10.98
C ARG A 238 21.16 10.40 -11.63
N LEU A 239 20.02 11.09 -11.64
CA LEU A 239 19.91 12.47 -12.14
C LEU A 239 20.41 13.48 -11.11
N PHE A 240 20.20 13.19 -9.82
CA PHE A 240 20.57 14.08 -8.71
C PHE A 240 21.95 13.81 -8.11
N PHE A 241 22.44 12.56 -8.14
CA PHE A 241 23.64 12.16 -7.41
C PHE A 241 24.71 11.50 -8.29
N GLU A 242 25.95 11.93 -8.07
CA GLU A 242 27.10 11.29 -8.67
C GLU A 242 27.29 9.91 -8.04
N ARG A 243 27.80 8.93 -8.81
CA ARG A 243 27.93 7.54 -8.35
C ARG A 243 28.87 7.39 -7.16
N GLN A 244 29.81 8.31 -6.96
CA GLN A 244 30.74 8.32 -5.84
C GLN A 244 30.16 8.85 -4.51
N LEU A 245 29.00 9.51 -4.51
CA LEU A 245 28.47 10.09 -3.28
C LEU A 245 27.94 9.01 -2.33
N THR A 246 28.43 9.03 -1.10
CA THR A 246 27.90 8.20 -0.01
C THR A 246 26.49 8.66 0.38
N LEU A 247 25.71 7.79 1.04
CA LEU A 247 24.34 8.15 1.49
C LEU A 247 24.34 9.41 2.37
N ALA A 248 25.27 9.51 3.31
CA ALA A 248 25.41 10.69 4.16
C ALA A 248 25.69 11.96 3.34
N GLN A 249 26.57 11.88 2.33
CA GLN A 249 26.85 13.02 1.45
C GLN A 249 25.65 13.41 0.59
N ARG A 250 24.83 12.44 0.16
CA ARG A 250 23.57 12.72 -0.56
C ARG A 250 22.58 13.45 0.35
N ILE A 251 22.39 12.96 1.59
CA ILE A 251 21.55 13.61 2.60
C ILE A 251 22.01 15.05 2.83
N THR A 252 23.30 15.26 3.11
CA THR A 252 23.86 16.62 3.31
C THR A 252 23.68 17.50 2.07
N ARG A 253 23.83 16.94 0.86
CA ARG A 253 23.65 17.70 -0.39
C ARG A 253 22.21 18.15 -0.56
N VAL A 254 21.23 17.26 -0.39
CA VAL A 254 19.82 17.63 -0.51
C VAL A 254 19.41 18.62 0.57
N SER A 255 19.79 18.37 1.84
CA SER A 255 19.42 19.26 2.94
C SER A 255 20.02 20.66 2.80
N SER A 256 21.29 20.76 2.38
CA SER A 256 21.95 22.06 2.16
C SER A 256 21.36 22.82 0.98
N THR A 257 20.99 22.12 -0.10
CA THR A 257 20.27 22.72 -1.23
C THR A 257 18.90 23.26 -0.78
N LEU A 258 18.10 22.44 -0.08
CA LEU A 258 16.78 22.86 0.41
C LEU A 258 16.89 24.04 1.38
N SER A 259 17.80 23.96 2.34
CA SER A 259 18.06 25.05 3.30
C SER A 259 18.49 26.34 2.59
N GLY A 260 19.36 26.24 1.58
CA GLY A 260 19.80 27.39 0.79
C GLY A 260 18.67 28.03 -0.02
N ILE A 261 17.81 27.22 -0.63
CA ILE A 261 16.63 27.70 -1.36
C ILE A 261 15.67 28.43 -0.40
N LEU A 262 15.37 27.82 0.75
CA LEU A 262 14.49 28.40 1.76
C LEU A 262 15.05 29.70 2.35
N ALA A 263 16.34 29.74 2.70
CA ALA A 263 16.99 30.96 3.18
C ALA A 263 16.86 32.10 2.16
N THR A 264 17.06 31.80 0.86
CA THR A 264 16.90 32.82 -0.18
C THR A 264 15.47 33.28 -0.40
N ALA A 265 14.49 32.42 -0.11
CA ALA A 265 13.07 32.73 -0.23
C ALA A 265 12.56 33.58 0.96
N PHE A 266 13.00 33.29 2.18
CA PHE A 266 12.50 33.95 3.39
C PHE A 266 13.31 35.19 3.82
N ASP A 267 14.60 35.28 3.50
CA ASP A 267 15.45 36.44 3.86
C ASP A 267 15.24 37.67 2.95
N GLY A 268 14.20 37.66 2.10
CA GLY A 268 13.84 38.74 1.16
C GLY A 268 13.49 40.10 1.79
N SER A 269 13.69 40.27 3.10
CA SER A 269 13.50 41.54 3.82
C SER A 269 14.70 42.50 3.72
N GLY A 270 15.84 42.07 3.18
CA GLY A 270 17.01 42.93 2.96
C GLY A 270 16.93 43.70 1.64
N GLY A 271 16.59 45.00 1.70
CA GLY A 271 16.30 45.92 0.57
C GLY A 271 17.40 46.21 -0.47
N GLY A 272 18.12 45.20 -0.96
CA GLY A 272 19.06 45.33 -2.07
C GLY A 272 18.38 45.09 -3.42
N LYS A 273 18.29 46.12 -4.27
CA LYS A 273 17.72 46.12 -5.64
C LYS A 273 18.44 45.20 -6.65
N ARG A 274 18.69 43.92 -6.35
CA ARG A 274 19.17 42.94 -7.33
C ARG A 274 17.99 42.18 -7.92
N ARG A 275 17.55 42.70 -9.06
CA ARG A 275 16.48 42.26 -9.95
C ARG A 275 16.73 40.81 -10.38
N GLY A 276 15.84 39.87 -10.02
CA GLY A 276 15.76 38.57 -10.69
C GLY A 276 15.33 37.33 -9.87
N LYS A 277 15.42 37.33 -8.53
CA LYS A 277 14.99 36.14 -7.76
C LYS A 277 13.48 36.13 -7.54
N ARG A 278 12.77 35.19 -8.17
CA ARG A 278 11.35 34.92 -7.92
C ARG A 278 11.20 34.47 -6.47
N ALA A 279 10.31 35.13 -5.71
CA ALA A 279 9.94 34.63 -4.39
C ALA A 279 9.23 33.30 -4.57
N ILE A 280 9.59 32.30 -3.77
CA ILE A 280 8.93 30.99 -3.78
C ILE A 280 7.59 31.16 -3.09
N GLY A 281 6.53 31.23 -3.88
CA GLY A 281 5.17 31.41 -3.43
C GLY A 281 4.42 30.10 -3.18
N SER A 282 4.94 28.98 -3.70
CA SER A 282 4.27 27.68 -3.63
C SER A 282 5.23 26.51 -3.33
N VAL A 283 4.67 25.41 -2.84
CA VAL A 283 5.41 24.14 -2.64
C VAL A 283 5.91 23.60 -3.98
N MET A 284 5.14 23.74 -5.06
CA MET A 284 5.55 23.34 -6.41
C MET A 284 6.79 24.10 -6.88
N GLU A 285 6.86 25.42 -6.63
CA GLU A 285 8.04 26.22 -6.94
C GLU A 285 9.26 25.82 -6.10
N LEU A 286 9.05 25.41 -4.84
CA LEU A 286 10.13 24.86 -4.00
C LEU A 286 10.65 23.54 -4.58
N ILE A 287 9.76 22.65 -5.00
CA ILE A 287 10.13 21.36 -5.60
C ILE A 287 10.84 21.59 -6.94
N ASP A 288 10.30 22.44 -7.81
CA ASP A 288 10.91 22.79 -9.09
C ASP A 288 12.32 23.39 -8.91
N ALA A 289 12.48 24.30 -7.95
CA ALA A 289 13.76 24.89 -7.61
C ALA A 289 14.75 23.85 -7.04
N ALA A 290 14.27 22.93 -6.20
CA ALA A 290 15.10 21.87 -5.61
C ALA A 290 15.55 20.86 -6.66
N VAL A 291 14.64 20.40 -7.53
CA VAL A 291 14.95 19.52 -8.67
C VAL A 291 15.97 20.20 -9.56
N THR A 292 15.70 21.44 -9.99
CA THR A 292 16.62 22.22 -10.83
C THR A 292 18.01 22.36 -10.21
N ALA A 293 18.10 22.61 -8.91
CA ALA A 293 19.37 22.78 -8.20
C ALA A 293 20.12 21.46 -7.98
N LEU A 294 19.43 20.31 -7.96
CA LEU A 294 20.03 19.00 -7.73
C LEU A 294 20.46 18.28 -9.00
N LEU A 295 19.84 18.58 -10.15
CA LEU A 295 20.20 17.98 -11.44
C LEU A 295 21.69 18.17 -11.75
N ILE A 296 22.37 17.05 -12.05
CA ILE A 296 23.80 17.05 -12.40
C ILE A 296 24.01 17.51 -13.84
N ARG A 297 23.04 17.22 -14.71
CA ARG A 297 23.09 17.59 -16.12
C ARG A 297 22.46 18.98 -16.33
N PRO A 298 23.03 19.81 -17.22
CA PRO A 298 22.40 21.07 -17.61
C PRO A 298 20.98 20.86 -18.14
N LEU A 299 20.08 21.80 -17.84
CA LEU A 299 18.67 21.76 -18.27
C LEU A 299 18.53 21.65 -19.80
N ASP A 300 19.48 22.23 -20.54
CA ASP A 300 19.50 22.22 -22.01
C ASP A 300 19.64 20.81 -22.62
N THR A 301 20.00 19.81 -21.80
CA THR A 301 20.13 18.42 -22.25
C THR A 301 18.86 17.59 -22.09
N PHE A 302 17.83 18.13 -21.44
CA PHE A 302 16.55 17.45 -21.21
C PHE A 302 15.60 17.69 -22.37
N ALA A 303 14.81 16.67 -22.72
CA ALA A 303 13.73 16.85 -23.68
C ALA A 303 12.65 17.77 -23.10
N THR A 304 11.90 18.46 -23.97
CA THR A 304 10.74 19.26 -23.56
C THR A 304 9.74 18.38 -22.78
N GLY A 305 9.42 18.74 -21.54
CA GLY A 305 8.52 17.97 -20.67
C GLY A 305 9.21 16.99 -19.71
N GLU A 306 10.49 16.64 -19.93
CA GLU A 306 11.18 15.65 -19.07
C GLU A 306 11.40 16.18 -17.66
N LYS A 307 11.70 17.48 -17.54
CA LYS A 307 11.85 18.15 -16.23
C LYS A 307 10.53 18.17 -15.49
N GLU A 308 9.45 18.54 -16.17
CA GLU A 308 8.10 18.60 -15.62
C GLU A 308 7.66 17.23 -15.09
N ALA A 309 7.91 16.16 -15.85
CA ALA A 309 7.64 14.78 -15.42
C ALA A 309 8.47 14.37 -14.18
N ILE A 310 9.73 14.81 -14.08
CA ILE A 310 10.55 14.58 -12.87
C ILE A 310 9.94 15.32 -11.68
N VAL A 311 9.53 16.58 -11.86
CA VAL A 311 8.91 17.39 -10.80
C VAL A 311 7.61 16.73 -10.33
N GLU A 312 6.73 16.35 -11.25
CA GLU A 312 5.46 15.66 -10.95
C GLU A 312 5.70 14.38 -10.14
N ARG A 313 6.67 13.54 -10.55
CA ARG A 313 7.01 12.33 -9.82
C ARG A 313 7.56 12.59 -8.41
N ILE A 314 8.32 13.67 -8.21
CA ILE A 314 8.77 14.07 -6.87
C ILE A 314 7.61 14.59 -6.03
N VAL A 315 6.64 15.29 -6.64
CA VAL A 315 5.42 15.74 -5.97
C VAL A 315 4.62 14.54 -5.49
N GLU A 316 4.33 13.58 -6.35
CA GLU A 316 3.64 12.33 -6.00
C GLU A 316 4.35 11.60 -4.85
N ALA A 317 5.67 11.38 -4.98
CA ALA A 317 6.45 10.71 -3.94
C ALA A 317 6.51 11.49 -2.62
N THR A 318 6.41 12.82 -2.67
CA THR A 318 6.33 13.68 -1.47
C THR A 318 4.97 13.56 -0.80
N LEU A 319 3.88 13.49 -1.58
CA LEU A 319 2.52 13.34 -1.08
C LEU A 319 2.32 12.01 -0.35
N GLN A 320 2.98 10.93 -0.80
CA GLN A 320 2.95 9.63 -0.12
C GLN A 320 3.52 9.67 1.32
N TYR A 321 4.41 10.61 1.62
CA TYR A 321 4.94 10.84 2.97
C TYR A 321 4.25 12.00 3.72
N ALA A 322 3.37 12.74 3.05
CA ALA A 322 2.64 13.82 3.67
C ALA A 322 1.45 13.23 4.43
N VAL A 323 1.56 13.12 5.75
CA VAL A 323 0.42 12.71 6.59
C VAL A 323 -0.57 13.88 6.68
N PRO A 324 -1.81 13.74 6.18
CA PRO A 324 -2.80 14.81 6.26
C PRO A 324 -3.06 15.22 7.71
N ARG A 325 -3.17 16.53 7.94
CA ARG A 325 -3.64 17.04 9.23
C ARG A 325 -5.15 17.01 9.22
N VAL A 326 -5.71 16.24 10.13
CA VAL A 326 -7.15 16.24 10.35
C VAL A 326 -7.44 17.29 11.41
N ASP A 327 -7.83 18.47 10.94
CA ASP A 327 -8.34 19.53 11.81
C ASP A 327 -9.72 19.07 12.28
N VAL A 328 -9.78 18.39 13.43
CA VAL A 328 -11.04 18.03 14.06
C VAL A 328 -11.66 19.32 14.57
N GLU A 329 -12.57 19.90 13.79
CA GLU A 329 -13.30 21.10 14.20
C GLU A 329 -14.05 20.84 15.52
N GLU A 330 -13.98 21.79 16.45
CA GLU A 330 -14.70 21.75 17.73
C GLU A 330 -16.22 21.76 17.46
N GLY A 331 -16.82 20.59 17.28
CA GLY A 331 -18.26 20.46 17.05
C GLY A 331 -18.71 19.30 16.15
N MET A 332 -17.79 18.64 15.43
CA MET A 332 -18.17 17.45 14.65
C MET A 332 -18.69 16.33 15.57
N GLU A 333 -19.72 15.60 15.10
CA GLU A 333 -20.28 14.43 15.77
C GLU A 333 -19.18 13.38 15.94
N GLN A 334 -18.56 13.43 17.11
CA GLN A 334 -17.45 12.58 17.45
C GLN A 334 -17.98 11.18 17.71
N GLY A 335 -17.38 10.16 17.07
CA GLY A 335 -17.72 8.76 17.31
C GLY A 335 -17.73 8.43 18.81
N GLU A 336 -18.76 7.70 19.24
CA GLU A 336 -18.99 7.34 20.65
C GLU A 336 -17.95 6.33 21.18
N GLU A 337 -17.28 5.59 20.30
CA GLU A 337 -16.37 4.52 20.68
C GLU A 337 -14.94 5.00 20.97
N GLU A 338 -14.58 4.97 22.25
CA GLU A 338 -13.20 5.11 22.72
C GLU A 338 -12.51 3.73 22.69
N VAL A 339 -11.94 3.37 21.54
CA VAL A 339 -11.18 2.12 21.39
C VAL A 339 -9.71 2.41 21.73
N GLY A 340 -9.33 2.14 22.98
CA GLY A 340 -7.93 2.22 23.41
C GLY A 340 -7.40 3.59 23.75
N GLY A 341 -8.29 4.47 24.23
CA GLY A 341 -7.96 5.87 24.42
C GLY A 341 -7.89 6.65 23.11
N LEU A 342 -8.09 5.98 21.96
CA LEU A 342 -8.30 6.64 20.68
C LEU A 342 -9.79 6.87 20.48
N ARG A 343 -10.15 8.13 20.35
CA ARG A 343 -11.46 8.51 19.84
C ARG A 343 -11.46 8.45 18.33
N TRP A 344 -12.32 7.64 17.73
CA TRP A 344 -12.40 7.56 16.28
C TRP A 344 -12.86 8.89 15.68
N VAL A 345 -12.33 9.25 14.50
CA VAL A 345 -12.72 10.49 13.81
C VAL A 345 -14.14 10.36 13.25
N SER A 346 -14.46 9.19 12.74
CA SER A 346 -15.79 8.81 12.27
C SER A 346 -16.15 7.42 12.79
N GLY A 347 -17.42 7.00 12.67
CA GLY A 347 -17.82 5.61 12.97
C GLY A 347 -17.12 4.56 12.09
N ALA A 348 -16.48 4.98 10.98
CA ALA A 348 -15.88 4.10 10.00
C ALA A 348 -14.35 4.01 10.05
N CYS A 349 -13.69 5.11 10.44
CA CYS A 349 -12.24 5.23 10.38
C CYS A 349 -11.65 5.92 11.62
N PRO A 350 -10.57 5.36 12.20
CA PRO A 350 -9.86 6.00 13.29
C PRO A 350 -9.02 7.21 12.85
N LEU A 351 -8.83 7.47 11.56
CA LEU A 351 -7.98 8.57 11.08
C LEU A 351 -8.74 9.58 10.24
N HIS A 352 -9.71 9.15 9.45
CA HIS A 352 -10.35 9.99 8.44
C HIS A 352 -11.82 10.28 8.80
N VAL A 353 -12.31 11.44 8.35
CA VAL A 353 -13.75 11.68 8.22
C VAL A 353 -14.32 10.71 7.18
N GLN A 354 -15.64 10.48 7.19
CA GLN A 354 -16.27 9.44 6.36
C GLN A 354 -15.91 9.63 4.87
N ASP A 355 -16.08 10.84 4.34
CA ASP A 355 -15.87 11.13 2.91
C ASP A 355 -14.40 11.10 2.48
N ALA A 356 -13.48 11.31 3.42
CA ALA A 356 -12.04 11.28 3.16
C ALA A 356 -11.44 9.87 3.35
N CYS A 357 -12.21 8.89 3.84
CA CYS A 357 -11.70 7.55 4.10
C CYS A 357 -11.63 6.73 2.79
N PRO A 358 -10.43 6.36 2.30
CA PRO A 358 -10.28 5.64 1.04
C PRO A 358 -10.97 4.27 1.05
N LEU A 359 -10.92 3.59 2.20
CA LEU A 359 -11.59 2.31 2.41
C LEU A 359 -13.12 2.47 2.31
N LEU A 360 -13.69 3.53 2.92
CA LEU A 360 -15.12 3.75 2.87
C LEU A 360 -15.57 4.04 1.45
N THR A 361 -14.84 4.89 0.73
CA THR A 361 -15.06 5.19 -0.69
C THR A 361 -15.05 3.92 -1.55
N THR A 362 -14.11 3.01 -1.28
CA THR A 362 -14.00 1.70 -1.96
C THR A 362 -15.20 0.80 -1.64
N LEU A 363 -15.64 0.76 -0.38
CA LEU A 363 -16.75 -0.07 0.07
C LEU A 363 -18.15 0.54 -0.20
N SER A 364 -18.22 1.75 -0.74
CA SER A 364 -19.49 2.46 -0.99
C SER A 364 -19.87 2.48 -2.47
N GLY A 365 -19.33 1.58 -3.31
CA GLY A 365 -19.57 1.59 -4.75
C GLY A 365 -21.06 1.64 -5.14
N LEU A 366 -21.86 0.69 -4.67
CA LEU A 366 -23.31 0.67 -4.94
C LEU A 366 -24.07 1.79 -4.22
N VAL A 367 -23.68 2.14 -3.00
CA VAL A 367 -24.31 3.24 -2.24
C VAL A 367 -24.17 4.55 -3.01
N ARG A 368 -22.95 4.84 -3.52
CA ARG A 368 -22.70 6.02 -4.37
C ARG A 368 -23.44 5.97 -5.70
N GLU A 369 -23.52 4.79 -6.34
CA GLU A 369 -24.32 4.63 -7.57
C GLU A 369 -25.81 4.90 -7.31
N ARG A 370 -26.36 4.43 -6.18
CA ARG A 370 -27.73 4.71 -5.73
C ARG A 370 -27.92 6.21 -5.47
N ASP A 371 -27.05 6.82 -4.67
CA ASP A 371 -27.17 8.23 -4.28
C ASP A 371 -27.11 9.15 -5.51
N ALA A 372 -26.20 8.86 -6.46
CA ALA A 372 -26.14 9.58 -7.73
C ALA A 372 -27.44 9.45 -8.54
N MET A 373 -28.10 8.28 -8.53
CA MET A 373 -29.40 8.11 -9.18
C MET A 373 -30.53 8.87 -8.45
N MET A 374 -30.47 8.99 -7.12
CA MET A 374 -31.45 9.77 -6.35
C MET A 374 -31.34 11.26 -6.68
N VAL A 375 -30.12 11.82 -6.71
CA VAL A 375 -29.89 13.22 -7.11
C VAL A 375 -30.47 13.50 -8.51
N LEU A 376 -30.23 12.62 -9.48
CA LEU A 376 -30.79 12.76 -10.84
C LEU A 376 -32.33 12.67 -10.87
N ARG A 377 -32.95 11.97 -9.91
CA ARG A 377 -34.41 11.86 -9.78
C ARG A 377 -35.00 13.11 -9.14
N GLU A 378 -34.33 13.68 -8.14
CA GLU A 378 -34.70 14.95 -7.51
C GLU A 378 -34.65 16.11 -8.51
N GLU A 379 -33.59 16.18 -9.33
CA GLU A 379 -33.47 17.16 -10.42
C GLU A 379 -34.61 17.05 -11.46
N GLN A 380 -35.19 15.85 -11.60
CA GLN A 380 -36.34 15.59 -12.48
C GLN A 380 -37.70 15.88 -11.80
N GLY A 381 -37.68 16.48 -10.60
CA GLY A 381 -38.88 16.84 -9.84
C GLY A 381 -39.47 15.68 -9.06
N GLY A 382 -38.69 14.65 -8.75
CA GLY A 382 -39.06 13.64 -7.76
C GLY A 382 -39.04 14.21 -6.35
N ASP A 383 -39.97 13.77 -5.49
CA ASP A 383 -39.91 14.10 -4.07
C ASP A 383 -38.61 13.52 -3.47
N PRO A 384 -37.88 14.29 -2.62
CA PRO A 384 -36.68 13.80 -1.96
C PRO A 384 -37.04 12.62 -1.06
N GLU A 385 -36.43 11.48 -1.34
CA GLU A 385 -36.63 10.25 -0.57
C GLU A 385 -35.61 10.30 0.58
N GLU A 386 -36.09 10.48 1.81
CA GLU A 386 -35.20 10.46 2.99
C GLU A 386 -34.47 9.11 3.04
N ALA A 387 -33.15 9.15 3.26
CA ALA A 387 -32.34 7.96 3.37
C ALA A 387 -32.87 7.06 4.51
N ASP A 388 -33.26 5.84 4.16
CA ASP A 388 -33.70 4.85 5.14
C ASP A 388 -32.48 4.37 5.95
N PRO A 389 -32.42 4.60 7.27
CA PRO A 389 -31.29 4.12 8.09
C PRO A 389 -31.15 2.59 8.09
N ASP A 390 -32.21 1.87 7.69
CA ASP A 390 -32.19 0.42 7.54
C ASP A 390 -31.90 -0.03 6.09
N ASP A 391 -31.29 0.83 5.26
CA ASP A 391 -30.97 0.47 3.87
C ASP A 391 -30.01 -0.74 3.81
N PRO A 392 -30.40 -1.82 3.10
CA PRO A 392 -29.59 -3.03 3.03
C PRO A 392 -28.20 -2.86 2.41
N LEU A 393 -27.96 -1.86 1.55
CA LEU A 393 -26.63 -1.61 0.99
C LEU A 393 -25.71 -0.96 2.03
N GLU A 394 -26.24 -0.03 2.83
CA GLU A 394 -25.50 0.58 3.95
C GLU A 394 -25.12 -0.46 5.01
N LEU A 395 -26.06 -1.34 5.38
CA LEU A 395 -25.78 -2.47 6.29
C LEU A 395 -24.74 -3.44 5.73
N ALA A 396 -24.78 -3.72 4.42
CA ALA A 396 -23.79 -4.59 3.78
C ALA A 396 -22.38 -3.96 3.77
N ARG A 397 -22.30 -2.66 3.50
CA ARG A 397 -21.06 -1.88 3.59
C ARG A 397 -20.50 -1.90 5.01
N GLU A 398 -21.33 -1.68 6.02
CA GLU A 398 -20.93 -1.71 7.43
C GLU A 398 -20.38 -3.08 7.86
N GLU A 399 -21.06 -4.17 7.50
CA GLU A 399 -20.57 -5.53 7.77
C GLU A 399 -19.22 -5.81 7.08
N CYS A 400 -19.04 -5.35 5.85
CA CYS A 400 -17.77 -5.46 5.14
C CYS A 400 -16.65 -4.64 5.78
N LEU A 401 -16.97 -3.41 6.20
CA LEU A 401 -16.05 -2.52 6.88
C LEU A 401 -15.61 -3.09 8.23
N ASP A 402 -16.56 -3.55 9.04
CA ASP A 402 -16.28 -4.18 10.32
C ASP A 402 -15.50 -5.49 10.14
N ALA A 403 -15.81 -6.30 9.12
CA ALA A 403 -15.01 -7.48 8.78
C ALA A 403 -13.55 -7.11 8.43
N TYR A 404 -13.33 -6.01 7.69
CA TYR A 404 -12.00 -5.51 7.39
C TYR A 404 -11.27 -5.03 8.66
N ARG A 405 -11.92 -4.20 9.48
CA ARG A 405 -11.34 -3.68 10.74
C ARG A 405 -11.01 -4.79 11.74
N ARG A 406 -11.72 -5.92 11.68
CA ARG A 406 -11.43 -7.13 12.47
C ARG A 406 -10.39 -8.05 11.82
N GLY A 407 -9.84 -7.69 10.66
CA GLY A 407 -8.89 -8.52 9.91
C GLY A 407 -9.48 -9.85 9.45
N MET A 408 -10.80 -9.89 9.18
CA MET A 408 -11.51 -11.06 8.66
C MET A 408 -11.71 -11.01 7.15
N LEU A 409 -11.61 -9.83 6.55
CA LEU A 409 -11.68 -9.67 5.11
C LEU A 409 -10.34 -10.09 4.48
N ASP A 410 -10.39 -10.99 3.50
CA ASP A 410 -9.18 -11.41 2.78
C ASP A 410 -8.68 -10.24 1.89
N PRO A 411 -7.38 -9.90 1.93
CA PRO A 411 -6.83 -8.77 1.16
C PRO A 411 -7.12 -8.84 -0.35
N HIS A 412 -7.17 -10.04 -0.94
CA HIS A 412 -7.46 -10.18 -2.37
C HIS A 412 -8.90 -9.75 -2.74
N LEU A 413 -9.84 -9.83 -1.78
CA LEU A 413 -11.19 -9.30 -1.99
C LEU A 413 -11.17 -7.78 -2.05
N LEU A 414 -10.38 -7.14 -1.18
CA LEU A 414 -10.22 -5.69 -1.18
C LEU A 414 -9.52 -5.21 -2.46
N ASP A 415 -8.45 -5.89 -2.89
CA ASP A 415 -7.78 -5.58 -4.17
C ASP A 415 -8.77 -5.65 -5.34
N THR A 416 -9.65 -6.66 -5.35
CA THR A 416 -10.67 -6.84 -6.38
C THR A 416 -11.71 -5.70 -6.35
N MET A 417 -12.16 -5.30 -5.16
CA MET A 417 -13.12 -4.18 -5.01
C MET A 417 -12.50 -2.82 -5.34
N GLN A 418 -11.22 -2.62 -5.05
CA GLN A 418 -10.55 -1.33 -5.26
C GLN A 418 -10.12 -1.15 -6.72
N THR A 419 -9.50 -2.17 -7.31
CA THR A 419 -8.82 -2.04 -8.61
C THR A 419 -9.54 -2.76 -9.74
N GLY A 420 -10.52 -3.62 -9.43
CA GLY A 420 -11.09 -4.55 -10.41
C GLY A 420 -10.07 -5.59 -10.88
N THR A 421 -8.97 -5.79 -10.16
CA THR A 421 -7.95 -6.80 -10.50
C THR A 421 -7.90 -7.90 -9.46
N MET A 422 -7.64 -9.13 -9.92
CA MET A 422 -7.45 -10.28 -9.04
C MET A 422 -6.14 -10.98 -9.36
N TRP A 423 -5.36 -11.21 -8.31
CA TRP A 423 -4.07 -11.89 -8.35
C TRP A 423 -4.18 -13.22 -7.58
N PRO A 424 -4.58 -14.32 -8.24
CA PRO A 424 -4.74 -15.58 -7.55
C PRO A 424 -3.39 -16.07 -6.98
N ARG A 425 -3.43 -16.74 -5.83
CA ARG A 425 -2.21 -17.27 -5.19
C ARG A 425 -1.51 -18.26 -6.11
N MET A 426 -0.39 -17.81 -6.67
CA MET A 426 0.46 -18.60 -7.54
C MET A 426 1.17 -19.70 -6.75
N PHE A 427 1.27 -20.89 -7.34
CA PHE A 427 2.08 -21.99 -6.81
C PHE A 427 2.76 -22.75 -7.96
N LEU A 428 3.65 -23.68 -7.60
CA LEU A 428 4.41 -24.43 -8.59
C LEU A 428 3.49 -25.38 -9.38
N GLU A 429 3.26 -25.03 -10.63
CA GLU A 429 2.48 -25.79 -11.60
C GLU A 429 3.35 -26.15 -12.82
N ASP A 430 2.91 -27.16 -13.56
CA ASP A 430 3.48 -27.53 -14.85
C ASP A 430 3.17 -26.44 -15.89
N PRO A 431 4.17 -25.72 -16.45
CA PRO A 431 3.94 -24.61 -17.35
C PRO A 431 3.22 -25.02 -18.64
N ASP A 432 3.36 -26.27 -19.06
CA ASP A 432 2.79 -26.80 -20.31
C ASP A 432 1.31 -27.18 -20.18
N LYS A 433 0.77 -27.16 -18.96
CA LYS A 433 -0.65 -27.40 -18.69
C LYS A 433 -1.39 -26.11 -18.40
N GLU A 434 -2.69 -26.10 -18.68
CA GLU A 434 -3.57 -25.03 -18.22
C GLU A 434 -3.49 -24.91 -16.69
N THR A 435 -3.44 -23.67 -16.20
CA THR A 435 -3.36 -23.42 -14.75
C THR A 435 -4.65 -23.86 -14.05
N VAL A 436 -4.51 -24.47 -12.87
CA VAL A 436 -5.71 -24.84 -12.08
C VAL A 436 -6.41 -23.60 -11.52
N LEU A 437 -5.70 -22.47 -11.47
CA LEU A 437 -6.29 -21.18 -11.14
C LEU A 437 -7.42 -20.81 -12.11
N LYS A 438 -7.29 -21.22 -13.38
CA LYS A 438 -8.31 -21.03 -14.41
C LYS A 438 -9.34 -22.15 -14.42
N SER A 439 -8.91 -23.41 -14.51
CA SER A 439 -9.83 -24.54 -14.70
C SER A 439 -10.60 -24.95 -13.44
N VAL A 440 -9.99 -24.84 -12.26
CA VAL A 440 -10.59 -25.29 -10.99
C VAL A 440 -11.06 -24.12 -10.14
N ALA A 441 -10.24 -23.07 -9.98
CA ALA A 441 -10.54 -22.01 -9.03
C ALA A 441 -11.38 -20.86 -9.59
N ARG A 442 -11.35 -20.59 -10.91
CA ARG A 442 -12.11 -19.48 -11.51
C ARG A 442 -13.62 -19.58 -11.29
N PRO A 443 -14.28 -20.75 -11.42
CA PRO A 443 -15.72 -20.79 -11.19
C PRO A 443 -16.11 -20.40 -9.75
N ILE A 444 -15.26 -20.70 -8.77
CA ILE A 444 -15.45 -20.22 -7.38
C ILE A 444 -15.33 -18.70 -7.33
N ARG A 445 -14.31 -18.13 -7.99
CA ARG A 445 -14.10 -16.68 -8.02
C ARG A 445 -15.22 -15.92 -8.73
N LEU A 446 -15.84 -16.49 -9.76
CA LEU A 446 -17.02 -15.90 -10.40
C LEU A 446 -18.17 -15.68 -9.40
N TRP A 447 -18.43 -16.65 -8.52
CA TRP A 447 -19.36 -16.48 -7.41
C TRP A 447 -18.89 -15.41 -6.43
N THR A 448 -17.59 -15.37 -6.11
CA THR A 448 -17.02 -14.31 -5.27
C THR A 448 -17.26 -12.92 -5.88
N TYR A 449 -16.96 -12.72 -7.16
CA TYR A 449 -17.16 -11.44 -7.84
C TYR A 449 -18.64 -11.04 -7.86
N ALA A 450 -19.54 -11.98 -8.18
CA ALA A 450 -20.98 -11.72 -8.16
C ALA A 450 -21.51 -11.34 -6.77
N ILE A 451 -20.97 -11.96 -5.70
CA ILE A 451 -21.32 -11.63 -4.32
C ILE A 451 -20.79 -10.24 -3.94
N LEU A 452 -19.56 -9.90 -4.32
CA LEU A 452 -18.98 -8.58 -4.06
C LEU A 452 -19.77 -7.50 -4.81
N ASP A 453 -20.06 -7.73 -6.10
CA ASP A 453 -20.81 -6.79 -6.92
C ASP A 453 -22.23 -6.58 -6.42
N ALA A 454 -22.91 -7.62 -5.92
CA ALA A 454 -24.27 -7.51 -5.40
C ALA A 454 -24.42 -6.75 -4.06
N GLY A 455 -23.32 -6.56 -3.32
CA GLY A 455 -23.38 -5.88 -2.01
C GLY A 455 -22.60 -4.59 -1.93
N ILE A 456 -21.41 -4.55 -2.51
CA ILE A 456 -20.50 -3.41 -2.46
C ILE A 456 -20.38 -2.74 -3.83
N GLY A 457 -20.47 -3.54 -4.90
CA GLY A 457 -20.26 -3.09 -6.27
C GLY A 457 -18.80 -3.22 -6.68
N LEU A 458 -18.56 -3.67 -7.90
CA LEU A 458 -17.22 -3.70 -8.48
C LEU A 458 -16.94 -2.43 -9.31
N PRO A 459 -15.66 -2.03 -9.47
CA PRO A 459 -15.30 -0.94 -10.37
C PRO A 459 -15.82 -1.19 -11.79
N ARG A 460 -16.28 -0.13 -12.46
CA ARG A 460 -16.65 -0.23 -13.88
C ARG A 460 -15.36 -0.25 -14.69
N ALA A 461 -15.32 -1.09 -15.73
CA ALA A 461 -14.23 -1.01 -16.70
C ALA A 461 -14.21 0.40 -17.29
N SER A 462 -13.05 1.05 -17.28
CA SER A 462 -12.83 2.26 -18.06
C SER A 462 -13.24 1.95 -19.49
N ALA A 463 -14.13 2.77 -20.07
CA ALA A 463 -14.36 2.68 -21.50
C ALA A 463 -12.98 2.75 -22.16
N PRO A 464 -12.62 1.83 -23.07
CA PRO A 464 -11.36 1.94 -23.79
C PRO A 464 -11.35 3.36 -24.35
N GLU A 465 -10.37 4.16 -23.93
CA GLU A 465 -10.15 5.46 -24.54
C GLU A 465 -10.07 5.16 -26.02
N GLU A 466 -11.09 5.59 -26.78
CA GLU A 466 -11.10 5.41 -28.22
C GLU A 466 -9.80 6.06 -28.66
N ALA A 467 -8.81 5.22 -28.97
CA ALA A 467 -7.56 5.69 -29.51
C ALA A 467 -8.01 6.48 -30.73
N ASN A 468 -7.87 7.80 -30.68
CA ASN A 468 -8.19 8.65 -31.81
C ASN A 468 -7.26 8.19 -32.93
N ASP A 469 -7.74 7.29 -33.76
CA ASP A 469 -7.08 6.77 -34.97
C ASP A 469 -6.94 7.88 -36.04
N ASP A 470 -7.16 9.15 -35.68
CA ASP A 470 -7.04 10.33 -36.54
C ASP A 470 -5.58 10.72 -36.87
N ASP A 471 -4.58 9.93 -36.46
CA ASP A 471 -3.17 10.12 -36.83
C ASP A 471 -2.69 9.17 -37.97
N GLU A 472 -3.58 8.39 -38.61
CA GLU A 472 -3.26 7.60 -39.81
C GLU A 472 -3.59 8.35 -41.12
N ASP A 473 -2.98 9.51 -41.33
CA ASP A 473 -2.84 10.12 -42.68
C ASP A 473 -1.46 10.82 -42.83
N GLY A 474 -0.43 10.24 -42.21
CA GLY A 474 0.97 10.55 -42.49
C GLY A 474 1.56 9.54 -43.47
N GLU A 475 1.49 9.84 -44.77
CA GLU A 475 2.18 9.11 -45.82
C GLU A 475 3.64 8.83 -45.41
N SER A 476 3.96 7.55 -45.25
CA SER A 476 5.31 7.05 -45.06
C SER A 476 6.11 7.26 -46.35
N ASP A 477 6.59 8.48 -46.57
CA ASP A 477 7.65 8.75 -47.53
C ASP A 477 8.98 8.20 -47.00
N GLU A 478 9.52 7.29 -47.78
CA GLU A 478 10.86 6.71 -47.67
C GLU A 478 11.94 7.81 -47.74
N ASP A 479 12.99 7.66 -46.92
CA ASP A 479 14.31 8.29 -47.04
C ASP A 479 14.42 9.83 -46.93
N GLU A 480 14.43 10.37 -45.70
CA GLU A 480 15.03 11.70 -45.43
C GLU A 480 16.17 11.62 -44.40
N LEU A 481 17.39 11.74 -44.94
CA LEU A 481 18.64 11.93 -44.20
C LEU A 481 18.59 13.27 -43.45
N VAL A 482 18.60 13.23 -42.13
CA VAL A 482 18.69 14.44 -41.28
C VAL A 482 20.07 15.06 -41.43
N ASP A 483 20.14 16.17 -42.17
CA ASP A 483 21.26 17.11 -42.16
C ASP A 483 21.04 18.13 -41.03
N VAL A 484 22.12 18.38 -40.28
CA VAL A 484 22.12 19.24 -39.10
C VAL A 484 22.29 20.68 -39.55
N VAL A 485 21.24 21.49 -39.42
CA VAL A 485 21.33 22.94 -39.53
C VAL A 485 20.77 23.55 -38.24
N GLU A 486 21.68 24.08 -37.43
CA GLU A 486 21.37 25.01 -36.33
C GLU A 486 20.92 26.34 -36.93
N GLU A 487 19.91 27.00 -36.36
CA GLU A 487 19.84 28.46 -36.41
C GLU A 487 18.93 29.06 -35.31
N ASP A 488 19.42 30.17 -34.78
CA ASP A 488 18.96 30.98 -33.65
C ASP A 488 17.58 31.64 -33.84
N SER A 489 16.86 31.92 -32.73
CA SER A 489 16.04 33.14 -32.65
C SER A 489 15.67 33.60 -31.23
N ASP A 490 15.85 34.90 -31.02
CA ASP A 490 15.67 35.71 -29.81
C ASP A 490 14.23 36.24 -29.60
N SER A 491 13.97 36.74 -28.37
CA SER A 491 13.04 37.86 -27.98
C SER A 491 11.56 37.51 -27.67
N GLU A 492 10.79 38.04 -26.70
CA GLU A 492 10.86 39.04 -25.59
C GLU A 492 9.76 38.69 -24.51
N PRO A 493 9.72 39.32 -23.31
CA PRO A 493 8.81 38.97 -22.20
C PRO A 493 7.68 40.00 -21.93
N ILE A 494 6.48 39.56 -21.50
CA ILE A 494 5.45 40.40 -20.86
C ILE A 494 4.87 39.75 -19.57
N PRO A 495 4.53 40.54 -18.53
CA PRO A 495 4.58 40.11 -17.13
C PRO A 495 3.21 40.05 -16.37
N ASN A 496 3.23 39.29 -15.27
CA ASN A 496 2.44 39.41 -14.03
C ASN A 496 0.90 39.35 -14.07
N ALA A 497 0.33 38.25 -13.57
CA ALA A 497 -1.01 38.23 -12.97
C ALA A 497 -1.23 37.14 -11.89
N PHE A 498 -0.26 36.88 -11.00
CA PHE A 498 -0.43 35.93 -9.88
C PHE A 498 -0.89 36.55 -8.55
N ALA A 499 -1.60 37.69 -8.60
CA ALA A 499 -2.30 38.21 -7.41
C ALA A 499 -3.55 37.40 -7.03
N ARG A 500 -3.89 36.32 -7.76
CA ARG A 500 -5.13 35.52 -7.61
C ARG A 500 -5.00 34.20 -6.83
N LEU A 501 -3.80 33.73 -6.46
CA LEU A 501 -3.64 32.33 -6.01
C LEU A 501 -3.69 32.07 -4.50
N ARG A 502 -3.94 33.07 -3.64
CA ARG A 502 -4.08 32.82 -2.19
C ARG A 502 -5.45 32.31 -1.75
N GLY A 503 -6.43 32.21 -2.65
CA GLY A 503 -7.75 31.62 -2.38
C GLY A 503 -7.94 30.18 -2.89
N ALA A 504 -7.07 29.68 -3.77
CA ALA A 504 -7.39 28.52 -4.62
C ALA A 504 -7.14 27.14 -3.98
N LEU A 505 -6.28 27.01 -2.96
CA LEU A 505 -6.05 25.71 -2.32
C LEU A 505 -7.13 25.29 -1.30
N LYS A 506 -8.00 26.23 -0.90
CA LYS A 506 -9.12 25.97 0.02
C LYS A 506 -10.48 25.87 -0.69
N GLN A 507 -10.52 26.12 -2.00
CA GLN A 507 -11.74 26.07 -2.84
C GLN A 507 -11.87 24.79 -3.67
N LEU A 508 -10.90 23.87 -3.64
CA LEU A 508 -10.97 22.60 -4.37
C LEU A 508 -11.74 21.49 -3.64
N ASP A 509 -12.18 21.74 -2.40
CA ASP A 509 -12.82 20.72 -1.54
C ASP A 509 -14.18 21.16 -0.95
N SER A 510 -14.69 22.34 -1.33
CA SER A 510 -15.97 22.83 -0.83
C SER A 510 -16.60 23.88 -1.75
N SER A 511 -17.59 23.47 -2.55
CA SER A 511 -18.80 24.26 -2.82
C SER A 511 -19.76 23.51 -3.74
N ASP A 512 -20.74 22.83 -3.15
CA ASP A 512 -22.12 23.11 -3.54
C ASP A 512 -22.46 24.54 -3.07
N ASP A 513 -23.11 25.33 -3.93
CA ASP A 513 -24.47 25.85 -3.71
C ASP A 513 -24.76 27.17 -4.46
N GLU A 514 -25.99 27.24 -4.98
CA GLU A 514 -26.87 28.37 -5.30
C GLU A 514 -26.35 29.81 -5.59
N GLY A 515 -26.94 30.42 -6.65
CA GLY A 515 -27.66 31.70 -6.48
C GLY A 515 -27.20 32.96 -7.23
N ASP A 516 -27.92 33.26 -8.31
CA ASP A 516 -28.37 34.58 -8.83
C ASP A 516 -27.40 35.69 -9.30
N GLY A 517 -27.70 36.23 -10.50
CA GLY A 517 -27.37 37.63 -10.86
C GLY A 517 -27.23 37.98 -12.35
N GLU A 518 -28.37 38.35 -12.96
CA GLU A 518 -28.63 39.07 -14.23
C GLU A 518 -27.50 39.96 -14.83
N ASP A 519 -27.23 39.87 -16.15
CA ASP A 519 -27.69 40.86 -17.17
C ASP A 519 -26.99 40.76 -18.56
N ALA A 520 -27.85 40.83 -19.59
CA ALA A 520 -27.72 41.48 -20.92
C ALA A 520 -26.64 41.10 -21.98
N ALA A 521 -27.15 40.38 -23.01
CA ALA A 521 -27.09 40.67 -24.46
C ALA A 521 -25.76 40.54 -25.25
N GLN A 522 -25.71 39.55 -26.17
CA GLN A 522 -25.71 39.80 -27.63
C GLN A 522 -25.78 38.52 -28.49
N ASP A 523 -26.57 38.63 -29.56
CA ASP A 523 -26.95 37.63 -30.56
C ASP A 523 -25.81 36.97 -31.35
N SER A 524 -25.94 35.65 -31.60
CA SER A 524 -25.69 35.01 -32.90
C SER A 524 -26.33 33.60 -32.95
N PRO A 525 -27.03 33.21 -34.04
CA PRO A 525 -27.71 31.93 -34.13
C PRO A 525 -26.78 30.85 -34.69
N SER A 526 -26.41 29.88 -33.85
CA SER A 526 -25.89 28.59 -34.27
C SER A 526 -26.96 27.52 -34.03
N ASP A 527 -27.23 26.76 -35.09
CA ASP A 527 -28.25 25.71 -35.14
C ASP A 527 -28.07 24.67 -34.01
N PRO A 528 -29.15 24.17 -33.40
CA PRO A 528 -29.07 23.16 -32.36
C PRO A 528 -28.64 21.80 -32.96
N PRO A 529 -27.64 21.11 -32.39
CA PRO A 529 -27.47 19.70 -32.67
C PRO A 529 -28.71 18.97 -32.15
N THR A 530 -29.40 18.32 -33.07
CA THR A 530 -30.58 17.51 -32.83
C THR A 530 -30.28 16.44 -31.77
N ALA A 531 -30.61 16.73 -30.51
CA ALA A 531 -30.63 15.79 -29.41
C ALA A 531 -31.79 14.81 -29.60
N ASN A 532 -31.61 13.81 -30.46
CA ASN A 532 -32.52 12.69 -30.62
C ASN A 532 -31.72 11.41 -30.83
N GLY A 533 -31.13 10.97 -29.74
CA GLY A 533 -30.39 9.71 -29.64
C GLY A 533 -30.15 9.36 -28.18
N ARG A 534 -31.16 9.45 -27.31
CA ARG A 534 -31.17 8.73 -26.02
C ARG A 534 -31.23 7.23 -26.32
N GLY A 535 -30.16 6.68 -26.89
CA GLY A 535 -29.89 5.27 -26.82
C GLY A 535 -29.69 4.97 -25.34
N GLN A 536 -30.59 4.19 -24.75
CA GLN A 536 -30.34 3.57 -23.46
C GLN A 536 -29.03 2.81 -23.61
N GLN A 537 -27.92 3.40 -23.15
CA GLN A 537 -26.65 2.70 -23.11
C GLN A 537 -26.90 1.45 -22.27
N ALA A 538 -26.78 0.29 -22.91
CA ALA A 538 -26.93 -0.97 -22.22
C ALA A 538 -25.95 -0.92 -21.02
N PRO A 539 -26.39 -1.32 -19.81
CA PRO A 539 -25.56 -1.27 -18.63
C PRO A 539 -24.23 -1.96 -18.94
N SER A 540 -23.13 -1.22 -18.81
CA SER A 540 -21.80 -1.76 -19.09
C SER A 540 -21.56 -2.95 -18.16
N LEU A 541 -21.19 -4.08 -18.73
CA LEU A 541 -20.90 -5.28 -17.95
C LEU A 541 -19.71 -4.98 -17.03
N LYS A 542 -19.84 -5.32 -15.76
CA LYS A 542 -18.73 -5.23 -14.80
C LYS A 542 -17.66 -6.26 -15.19
N GLN A 543 -16.39 -5.87 -15.12
CA GLN A 543 -15.26 -6.72 -15.52
C GLN A 543 -14.22 -6.77 -14.42
N VAL A 544 -13.61 -7.94 -14.25
CA VAL A 544 -12.45 -8.16 -13.39
C VAL A 544 -11.29 -8.67 -14.23
N THR A 545 -10.12 -8.06 -14.10
CA THR A 545 -8.90 -8.50 -14.76
C THR A 545 -8.16 -9.49 -13.88
N GLU A 546 -8.11 -10.76 -14.30
CA GLU A 546 -7.35 -11.79 -13.60
C GLU A 546 -5.92 -11.93 -14.16
N TYR A 547 -4.91 -11.86 -13.31
CA TYR A 547 -3.53 -12.15 -13.69
C TYR A 547 -3.23 -13.63 -13.51
N VAL A 548 -3.42 -14.41 -14.58
CA VAL A 548 -3.25 -15.87 -14.57
C VAL A 548 -2.04 -16.32 -15.38
N ARG A 549 -1.50 -17.48 -15.03
CA ARG A 549 -0.38 -18.07 -15.77
C ARG A 549 -0.80 -18.50 -17.17
N ARG A 550 -0.01 -18.08 -18.17
CA ARG A 550 -0.02 -18.60 -19.55
C ARG A 550 1.39 -19.05 -19.93
N GLY A 551 1.62 -20.37 -19.94
CA GLY A 551 2.95 -20.93 -20.09
C GLY A 551 3.84 -20.58 -18.89
N THR A 552 4.94 -19.87 -19.14
CA THR A 552 5.91 -19.41 -18.14
C THR A 552 5.71 -17.97 -17.67
N ARG A 553 4.69 -17.26 -18.20
CA ARG A 553 4.42 -15.85 -17.89
C ARG A 553 3.06 -15.69 -17.23
N LEU A 554 2.90 -14.59 -16.49
CA LEU A 554 1.59 -14.08 -16.10
C LEU A 554 1.02 -13.28 -17.27
N ALA A 555 -0.28 -13.39 -17.50
CA ALA A 555 -1.00 -12.61 -18.49
C ALA A 555 -2.32 -12.14 -17.89
N PRO A 556 -2.73 -10.88 -18.16
CA PRO A 556 -4.06 -10.42 -17.79
C PRO A 556 -5.11 -11.14 -18.63
N GLU A 557 -6.25 -11.44 -18.02
CA GLU A 557 -7.44 -11.99 -18.68
C GLU A 557 -8.66 -11.30 -18.11
N GLU A 558 -9.39 -10.58 -18.97
CA GLU A 558 -10.64 -9.91 -18.62
C GLU A 558 -11.76 -10.91 -18.44
N ILE A 559 -12.46 -10.82 -17.31
CA ILE A 559 -13.56 -11.70 -16.92
C ILE A 559 -14.80 -10.85 -16.73
N ASN A 560 -15.82 -11.08 -17.56
CA ASN A 560 -17.14 -10.50 -17.34
C ASN A 560 -17.75 -11.10 -16.07
N VAL A 561 -18.20 -10.24 -15.17
CA VAL A 561 -18.83 -10.65 -13.91
C VAL A 561 -20.31 -10.89 -14.19
N ALA A 562 -20.75 -12.15 -14.06
CA ALA A 562 -22.15 -12.50 -14.11
C ALA A 562 -22.88 -11.92 -12.90
N SER A 563 -24.12 -11.47 -13.09
CA SER A 563 -24.93 -11.01 -11.98
C SER A 563 -25.20 -12.17 -11.01
N LEU A 564 -25.32 -11.88 -9.71
CA LEU A 564 -25.69 -12.91 -8.74
C LEU A 564 -27.05 -13.55 -9.10
N GLU A 565 -27.95 -12.80 -9.72
CA GLU A 565 -29.25 -13.29 -10.15
C GLU A 565 -29.15 -14.37 -11.23
N GLU A 566 -28.26 -14.16 -12.20
CA GLU A 566 -27.97 -15.12 -13.26
C GLU A 566 -27.43 -16.43 -12.68
N LEU A 567 -26.45 -16.33 -11.76
CA LEU A 567 -25.88 -17.49 -11.09
C LEU A 567 -26.91 -18.22 -10.21
N LEU A 568 -27.79 -17.48 -9.54
CA LEU A 568 -28.88 -18.05 -8.76
C LEU A 568 -30.02 -18.61 -9.61
N GLY A 569 -30.17 -18.18 -10.87
CA GLY A 569 -31.19 -18.71 -11.79
C GLY A 569 -30.98 -20.18 -12.13
N GLU A 570 -29.75 -20.67 -12.03
CA GLU A 570 -29.41 -22.10 -12.12
C GLU A 570 -29.70 -22.86 -10.82
N SER A 571 -29.95 -22.12 -9.73
CA SER A 571 -30.17 -22.62 -8.39
C SER A 571 -31.67 -22.64 -8.01
N THR A 572 -32.02 -23.45 -7.01
CA THR A 572 -33.34 -23.37 -6.36
C THR A 572 -33.33 -22.42 -5.16
N LEU A 573 -32.27 -21.62 -4.97
CA LEU A 573 -32.12 -20.74 -3.82
C LEU A 573 -32.76 -19.39 -4.13
N GLU A 574 -33.88 -19.09 -3.47
CA GLU A 574 -34.51 -17.78 -3.57
C GLU A 574 -33.74 -16.77 -2.69
N PRO A 575 -33.25 -15.65 -3.26
CA PRO A 575 -32.62 -14.60 -2.48
C PRO A 575 -33.67 -13.93 -1.57
N PRO A 576 -33.36 -13.67 -0.30
CA PRO A 576 -34.26 -12.94 0.58
C PRO A 576 -34.46 -11.51 0.06
N THR A 577 -35.68 -11.01 0.20
CA THR A 577 -36.05 -9.65 -0.17
C THR A 577 -36.37 -8.84 1.07
N ASP A 578 -36.08 -7.55 0.98
CA ASP A 578 -36.43 -6.57 1.99
C ASP A 578 -37.98 -6.50 2.13
N PRO A 579 -38.53 -6.54 3.35
CA PRO A 579 -39.97 -6.52 3.54
C PRO A 579 -40.63 -5.21 3.09
N HIS A 580 -39.91 -4.07 3.15
CA HIS A 580 -40.40 -2.73 2.85
C HIS A 580 -40.22 -2.39 1.37
N THR A 581 -38.99 -2.47 0.86
CA THR A 581 -38.65 -2.04 -0.51
C THR A 581 -38.87 -3.14 -1.56
N LYS A 582 -38.99 -4.40 -1.11
CA LYS A 582 -38.95 -5.60 -1.98
C LYS A 582 -37.64 -5.77 -2.77
N ALA A 583 -36.64 -4.93 -2.52
CA ALA A 583 -35.31 -5.10 -3.09
C ALA A 583 -34.68 -6.41 -2.58
N ARG A 584 -33.80 -7.01 -3.38
CA ARG A 584 -33.06 -8.20 -2.93
C ARG A 584 -32.01 -7.76 -1.93
N LEU A 585 -31.91 -8.49 -0.82
CA LEU A 585 -30.87 -8.23 0.17
C LEU A 585 -29.51 -8.71 -0.36
N PRO A 586 -28.41 -7.97 -0.13
CA PRO A 586 -27.07 -8.44 -0.41
C PRO A 586 -26.69 -9.69 0.39
N PRO A 587 -25.92 -10.64 -0.18
CA PRO A 587 -25.50 -11.85 0.55
C PRO A 587 -24.75 -11.60 1.86
N GLN A 588 -24.09 -10.45 1.99
CA GLN A 588 -23.31 -10.03 3.15
C GLN A 588 -24.17 -10.00 4.42
N ILE A 589 -25.40 -9.49 4.31
CA ILE A 589 -26.36 -9.35 5.41
C ILE A 589 -27.32 -10.53 5.54
N TRP A 590 -27.17 -11.57 4.71
CA TRP A 590 -28.01 -12.76 4.84
C TRP A 590 -27.72 -13.50 6.15
N SER A 591 -28.76 -14.16 6.66
CA SER A 591 -28.60 -15.07 7.79
C SER A 591 -27.49 -16.09 7.52
N TYR A 592 -26.73 -16.45 8.56
CA TYR A 592 -25.62 -17.41 8.46
C TYR A 592 -26.05 -18.70 7.74
N LYS A 593 -27.27 -19.21 8.00
CA LYS A 593 -27.81 -20.40 7.35
C LYS A 593 -27.93 -20.23 5.83
N LEU A 594 -28.44 -19.09 5.36
CA LEU A 594 -28.57 -18.80 3.93
C LEU A 594 -27.21 -18.58 3.26
N ARG A 595 -26.28 -17.84 3.90
CA ARG A 595 -24.90 -17.68 3.40
C ARG A 595 -24.20 -19.03 3.25
N ARG A 596 -24.37 -19.90 4.23
CA ARG A 596 -23.87 -21.28 4.17
C ARG A 596 -24.51 -22.06 3.02
N THR A 597 -25.82 -21.99 2.84
CA THR A 597 -26.50 -22.65 1.70
C THR A 597 -26.02 -22.11 0.36
N LEU A 598 -25.82 -20.79 0.23
CA LEU A 598 -25.23 -20.16 -0.96
C LEU A 598 -23.84 -20.72 -1.25
N MET A 599 -22.95 -20.78 -0.26
CA MET A 599 -21.61 -21.37 -0.39
C MET A 599 -21.67 -22.83 -0.83
N LEU A 600 -22.57 -23.63 -0.24
CA LEU A 600 -22.77 -25.02 -0.65
C LEU A 600 -23.26 -25.13 -2.10
N HIS A 601 -24.14 -24.22 -2.53
CA HIS A 601 -24.65 -24.19 -3.89
C HIS A 601 -23.55 -23.80 -4.89
N ALA A 602 -22.82 -22.71 -4.62
CA ALA A 602 -21.70 -22.24 -5.43
C ALA A 602 -20.64 -23.32 -5.68
N LEU A 603 -20.44 -24.21 -4.72
CA LEU A 603 -19.50 -25.33 -4.80
C LEU A 603 -20.13 -26.66 -5.21
N ALA A 604 -21.33 -26.63 -5.81
CA ALA A 604 -22.08 -27.81 -6.27
C ALA A 604 -22.19 -28.93 -5.20
N SER A 605 -22.34 -28.53 -3.94
CA SER A 605 -22.23 -29.38 -2.76
C SER A 605 -23.42 -29.26 -1.81
N ASN A 606 -24.55 -28.74 -2.30
CA ASN A 606 -25.80 -28.63 -1.56
C ASN A 606 -26.48 -30.00 -1.37
N SER A 607 -25.95 -30.80 -0.45
CA SER A 607 -26.53 -32.07 0.00
C SER A 607 -26.75 -32.03 1.50
N THR A 608 -27.77 -32.76 1.98
CA THR A 608 -28.09 -32.82 3.41
C THR A 608 -26.91 -33.27 4.26
N THR A 609 -26.17 -34.29 3.80
CA THR A 609 -24.97 -34.81 4.47
C THR A 609 -23.91 -33.73 4.64
N VAL A 610 -23.54 -33.02 3.57
CA VAL A 610 -22.52 -31.95 3.65
C VAL A 610 -23.02 -30.76 4.47
N SER A 611 -24.30 -30.40 4.33
CA SER A 611 -24.89 -29.29 5.08
C SER A 611 -24.90 -29.52 6.58
N SER A 612 -24.92 -30.78 7.05
CA SER A 612 -24.91 -31.14 8.46
C SER A 612 -23.54 -31.16 9.12
N LEU A 613 -22.46 -30.99 8.35
CA LEU A 613 -21.10 -31.05 8.87
C LEU A 613 -20.76 -29.86 9.79
N PRO A 614 -19.94 -30.03 10.83
CA PRO A 614 -19.35 -28.93 11.56
C PRO A 614 -18.48 -28.01 10.69
N ASP A 615 -18.43 -26.71 11.00
CA ASP A 615 -17.76 -25.67 10.21
C ASP A 615 -16.26 -25.89 10.06
N ASP A 616 -15.62 -26.41 11.12
CA ASP A 616 -14.20 -26.75 11.16
C ASP A 616 -13.81 -27.81 10.12
N ARG A 617 -14.75 -28.65 9.70
CA ARG A 617 -14.55 -29.70 8.68
C ARG A 617 -15.09 -29.32 7.32
N LEU A 618 -16.07 -28.43 7.29
CA LEU A 618 -16.84 -28.11 6.10
C LEU A 618 -15.95 -27.62 4.96
N VAL A 619 -15.04 -26.68 5.23
CA VAL A 619 -14.15 -26.10 4.22
C VAL A 619 -13.27 -27.16 3.55
N GLY A 620 -12.69 -28.07 4.35
CA GLY A 620 -11.86 -29.17 3.83
C GLY A 620 -12.65 -30.14 2.95
N VAL A 621 -13.87 -30.50 3.36
CA VAL A 621 -14.75 -31.39 2.59
C VAL A 621 -15.19 -30.71 1.28
N LEU A 622 -15.55 -29.43 1.33
CA LEU A 622 -15.95 -28.67 0.15
C LEU A 622 -14.82 -28.53 -0.85
N ALA A 623 -13.61 -28.20 -0.39
CA ALA A 623 -12.43 -28.12 -1.24
C ALA A 623 -12.13 -29.45 -1.95
N LEU A 624 -12.12 -30.56 -1.20
CA LEU A 624 -11.88 -31.89 -1.78
C LEU A 624 -12.96 -32.27 -2.79
N ARG A 625 -14.24 -32.10 -2.43
CA ARG A 625 -15.36 -32.42 -3.31
C ARG A 625 -15.33 -31.58 -4.58
N TRP A 626 -15.06 -30.27 -4.46
CA TRP A 626 -14.94 -29.37 -5.60
C TRP A 626 -13.83 -29.81 -6.57
N VAL A 627 -12.64 -30.12 -6.05
CA VAL A 627 -11.50 -30.59 -6.86
C VAL A 627 -11.86 -31.89 -7.61
N VAL A 628 -12.50 -32.83 -6.93
CA VAL A 628 -12.96 -34.10 -7.54
C VAL A 628 -13.98 -33.82 -8.64
N VAL A 629 -14.99 -32.99 -8.38
CA VAL A 629 -16.02 -32.63 -9.38
C VAL A 629 -15.40 -31.92 -10.57
N ALA A 630 -14.54 -30.94 -10.35
CA ALA A 630 -13.87 -30.19 -11.41
C ALA A 630 -12.97 -31.09 -12.29
N HIS A 631 -12.30 -32.09 -11.70
CA HIS A 631 -11.51 -33.06 -12.46
C HIS A 631 -12.35 -34.06 -13.26
N HIS A 632 -13.55 -34.38 -12.79
CA HIS A 632 -14.45 -35.33 -13.46
C HIS A 632 -15.45 -34.67 -14.41
N ALA A 633 -15.61 -33.35 -14.35
CA ALA A 633 -16.40 -32.61 -15.32
C ALA A 633 -15.85 -32.91 -16.72
N PRO A 634 -16.68 -33.41 -17.66
CA PRO A 634 -16.27 -33.53 -19.05
C PRO A 634 -15.77 -32.15 -19.47
N THR A 635 -14.59 -32.07 -20.09
CA THR A 635 -14.10 -30.82 -20.68
C THR A 635 -15.10 -30.42 -21.78
N ILE A 636 -16.13 -29.66 -21.41
CA ILE A 636 -17.25 -29.22 -22.26
C ILE A 636 -16.78 -28.14 -23.24
N SER A 637 -15.60 -27.56 -23.05
CA SER A 637 -14.93 -26.76 -24.07
C SER A 637 -14.44 -27.68 -25.19
N GLY A 638 -15.22 -27.80 -26.26
CA GLY A 638 -14.97 -28.61 -27.46
C GLY A 638 -13.73 -28.21 -28.28
N GLN A 639 -12.60 -27.91 -27.66
CA GLN A 639 -11.32 -28.00 -28.35
C GLN A 639 -10.93 -29.48 -28.44
N PRO A 640 -10.80 -30.06 -29.65
CA PRO A 640 -10.28 -31.40 -29.80
C PRO A 640 -8.86 -31.41 -29.26
N ARG A 641 -8.66 -32.03 -28.09
CA ARG A 641 -7.32 -32.38 -27.62
C ARG A 641 -6.64 -33.12 -28.77
N ARG A 642 -5.57 -32.55 -29.33
CA ARG A 642 -4.61 -33.28 -30.16
C ARG A 642 -3.95 -34.34 -29.26
N GLN A 643 -4.64 -35.44 -29.04
CA GLN A 643 -4.11 -36.61 -28.35
C GLN A 643 -3.08 -37.24 -29.29
N GLY A 644 -1.81 -36.99 -29.01
CA GLY A 644 -0.76 -37.95 -29.38
C GLY A 644 -1.16 -39.31 -28.80
N ALA A 645 -1.22 -40.31 -29.67
CA ALA A 645 -1.75 -41.63 -29.38
C ALA A 645 -1.07 -42.29 -28.18
N ILE A 646 -1.85 -42.56 -27.13
CA ILE A 646 -1.55 -43.54 -26.09
C ILE A 646 -2.66 -44.60 -26.16
N PRO A 647 -2.34 -45.91 -26.17
CA PRO A 647 -3.30 -46.94 -26.54
C PRO A 647 -4.40 -47.14 -25.48
N ARG A 648 -5.64 -47.13 -25.97
CA ARG A 648 -6.88 -47.46 -25.25
C ARG A 648 -6.82 -48.88 -24.67
N ALA A 649 -7.07 -48.99 -23.37
CA ALA A 649 -7.72 -50.14 -22.76
C ALA A 649 -8.44 -49.72 -21.47
N MET A 650 -9.75 -49.46 -21.55
CA MET A 650 -10.78 -49.99 -20.65
C MET A 650 -12.13 -49.33 -20.95
N ASP A 651 -13.14 -50.19 -21.11
CA ASP A 651 -14.55 -49.90 -21.27
C ASP A 651 -15.08 -49.03 -20.12
N THR A 652 -15.79 -47.94 -20.46
CA THR A 652 -16.51 -47.09 -19.50
C THR A 652 -17.99 -47.09 -19.85
N SER A 653 -18.72 -48.07 -19.30
CA SER A 653 -20.17 -48.13 -19.26
C SER A 653 -20.65 -48.28 -17.80
N ARG A 654 -20.24 -47.35 -16.92
CA ARG A 654 -20.78 -47.17 -15.56
C ARG A 654 -20.63 -45.71 -15.16
N SER A 655 -21.64 -44.88 -15.44
CA SER A 655 -21.67 -43.48 -15.00
C SER A 655 -23.02 -43.18 -14.39
N GLU A 656 -23.06 -43.13 -13.05
CA GLU A 656 -23.97 -42.37 -12.16
C GLU A 656 -23.96 -42.99 -10.75
N GLY A 657 -23.90 -44.32 -10.64
CA GLY A 657 -23.91 -45.02 -9.35
C GLY A 657 -22.63 -44.85 -8.50
N ASP A 658 -21.45 -44.86 -9.14
CA ASP A 658 -20.15 -44.84 -8.45
C ASP A 658 -19.79 -43.45 -7.86
N LEU A 659 -20.33 -42.36 -8.43
CA LEU A 659 -20.17 -41.01 -7.87
C LEU A 659 -20.89 -40.86 -6.52
N SER A 660 -22.06 -41.48 -6.35
CA SER A 660 -22.79 -41.44 -5.07
C SER A 660 -22.05 -42.20 -3.96
N LEU A 661 -21.41 -43.33 -4.29
CA LEU A 661 -20.62 -44.14 -3.37
C LEU A 661 -19.32 -43.45 -2.97
N PHE A 662 -18.65 -42.79 -3.92
CA PHE A 662 -17.44 -42.02 -3.65
C PHE A 662 -17.72 -40.77 -2.80
N HIS A 663 -18.83 -40.07 -3.06
CA HIS A 663 -19.28 -38.96 -2.23
C HIS A 663 -19.70 -39.40 -0.81
N SER A 664 -20.32 -40.58 -0.67
CA SER A 664 -20.62 -41.15 0.65
C SER A 664 -19.37 -41.61 1.40
N ALA A 665 -18.27 -41.93 0.71
CA ALA A 665 -17.02 -42.37 1.34
C ALA A 665 -16.13 -41.21 1.80
N ILE A 666 -16.22 -40.03 1.15
CA ILE A 666 -15.53 -38.80 1.59
C ILE A 666 -16.28 -38.10 2.73
N ALA A 667 -17.61 -38.25 2.79
CA ALA A 667 -18.43 -37.65 3.84
C ALA A 667 -18.48 -38.48 5.15
N ARG A 668 -17.99 -39.73 5.14
CA ARG A 668 -17.77 -40.55 6.34
C ARG A 668 -16.32 -40.42 6.77
#